data_AF-A0A1S4D5S5-F1
#
_entry.id   AF-A0A1S4D5S5-F1
#
_cell.length_a   1.000
_cell.length_b   1.000
_cell.length_c   1.000
_cell.angle_alpha   90.00
_cell.angle_beta   90.00
_cell.angle_gamma   90.00
#
_symmetry.space_group_name_H-M   'P 1'
#
loop_
_entity.id
_entity.type
_entity.pdbx_description
1 polymer ?
#
loop_
_entity_poly.entity_id
_entity_poly.type
_entity_poly.pdbx_seq_one_letter_code
_entity_poly.pdbx_strand_id
1 'polypeptide(L)'
;MRQEIPKCEIQRLLSLILYKVVDPSRQIRDDALQMLETLSVREWAEDGMEGSGGYRAAVVGNLPDSYQQFQYKLSCKLAKDHPELSQWLCEEIMQRQLDAVDIIAQHQVLTCMAPWIENLNFWKLKDSGWSDRLLKSLYYVTWRHGDQFPDEIEKLWSTIASKPRNISPVLDFLIAKGIEDCDSNASAEISGAFATYFSVAKRVSLYLARICPQRTIDHLVYQLAQRMLDSVEPLRPSANQGEGNGNIVLEFSQGPSVAQVTSVVESQPHMSPLLVRGSLDGPLRNTSGSLSWRTAAVGGRSASGPLTPMPPELNIVPVTAGRSGQLLPSLVNMSGPLMGVRSSTGSMRSRHRSRDSGDYFIDTPNSGDDGLHSGTVMHGINAKELQSALQGHQQHLLSHADIALILLAEIAYENDEDFREHLPLLFHVTFVSMDSSEDIVLEHCQHLLVNLLYSLAGRHLELYDVENNDGENKQQVVSLIKYVQSKRGSMMWENEDPTVVRTELPSAALLSALVQSMVDAIFFQGDLRETWGAEALKWAMECTSRHLACRSHQIYRSLRPGVTNDACVSLLRCLHRCLGNPIPAVLGFVMEILLTLQVMVENMEPEKVILYPQLFWGCVAMMHTDFVHVYCQVLELFRRVIDRLSFRDRTTENVLLSSMPRDELDSSVSDSSDFQRLESRNACEPSASNAKFPVFEGVQPLVLKGLTSTVSHGVSVELLSRITVPSCDSIFGDAETRLLMHITGLLPWLCLQLSQDAVMGFMSPLQQQHHKACSVAANIAVWCQSKSMDELATVFMAYSRGEIKRIENLLACVSPLLCNEWFPKHSTLAFGHLLRLLERGPVEYHRVILLMLKALLQHTPVDAAQSPQLYAIVSQLVESPLCWEALSVLEALLHSCSSLPGSHPNELGQFEYGLVSTEEKSLAPQTSFKARSGPLQFAMGLGFGAGSAPAGQSNASESGLSARELALQNTRLMLGRVLDSCPLGKRRDYRRLVPFVTITGNL
;
A
#
# COMPACT_ATOMS: atom_id res chain seq x y z
N MET A 1 -71.36 31.48 29.76
CA MET A 1 -70.70 31.07 28.50
C MET A 1 -69.22 31.37 28.64
N ARG A 2 -68.43 30.39 29.11
CA ARG A 2 -66.97 30.45 29.01
C ARG A 2 -66.65 30.11 27.55
N GLN A 3 -66.43 31.13 26.72
CA GLN A 3 -65.92 30.88 25.38
C GLN A 3 -64.53 30.25 25.54
N GLU A 4 -64.40 29.00 25.11
CA GLU A 4 -63.12 28.34 24.94
C GLU A 4 -62.34 29.13 23.88
N ILE A 5 -61.49 30.05 24.35
CA ILE A 5 -60.48 30.70 23.53
C ILE A 5 -59.61 29.55 22.97
N PRO A 6 -59.32 29.51 21.66
CA PRO A 6 -58.48 28.46 21.10
C PRO A 6 -57.20 28.36 21.92
N LYS A 7 -56.87 27.15 22.39
CA LYS A 7 -55.66 26.87 23.19
C LYS A 7 -54.44 27.34 22.40
N CYS A 8 -54.00 28.56 22.64
CA CYS A 8 -52.77 29.08 22.07
C CYS A 8 -51.63 28.37 22.79
N GLU A 9 -50.77 27.72 22.01
CA GLU A 9 -49.57 27.07 22.49
C GLU A 9 -48.71 28.05 23.32
N ILE A 10 -48.32 27.64 24.53
CA ILE A 10 -47.59 28.48 25.49
C ILE A 10 -46.32 29.04 24.86
N GLN A 11 -45.57 28.22 24.11
CA GLN A 11 -44.36 28.65 23.40
C GLN A 11 -44.57 29.83 22.44
N ARG A 12 -45.71 29.88 21.74
CA ARG A 12 -46.02 30.97 20.79
C ARG A 12 -46.33 32.28 21.48
N LEU A 13 -47.03 32.20 22.61
CA LEU A 13 -47.32 33.37 23.43
C LEU A 13 -46.04 33.88 24.09
N LEU A 14 -45.21 32.97 24.60
CA LEU A 14 -43.95 33.32 25.25
C LEU A 14 -42.94 33.94 24.27
N SER A 15 -42.83 33.41 23.04
CA SER A 15 -41.97 34.00 22.00
C SER A 15 -42.42 35.42 21.61
N LEU A 16 -43.73 35.63 21.49
CA LEU A 16 -44.32 36.94 21.23
C LEU A 16 -44.09 37.93 22.39
N ILE A 17 -44.21 37.47 23.64
CA ILE A 17 -43.94 38.30 24.82
C ILE A 17 -42.48 38.74 24.82
N LEU A 18 -41.55 37.79 24.70
CA LEU A 18 -40.12 38.08 24.70
C LEU A 18 -39.77 39.07 23.60
N TYR A 19 -40.39 38.95 22.42
CA TYR A 19 -40.25 39.94 21.34
C TYR A 19 -40.75 41.34 21.72
N LYS A 20 -41.97 41.42 22.26
CA LYS A 20 -42.67 42.71 22.47
C LYS A 20 -42.26 43.46 23.73
N VAL A 21 -41.52 42.82 24.63
CA VAL A 21 -40.95 43.49 25.83
C VAL A 21 -39.92 44.59 25.48
N VAL A 22 -39.37 44.60 24.27
CA VAL A 22 -38.41 45.63 23.80
C VAL A 22 -39.02 46.56 22.74
N ASP A 23 -40.33 46.51 22.53
CA ASP A 23 -41.01 47.33 21.53
C ASP A 23 -40.82 48.84 21.83
N PRO A 24 -40.61 49.71 20.82
CA PRO A 24 -40.48 51.15 21.05
C PRO A 24 -41.66 51.77 21.81
N SER A 25 -42.87 51.24 21.62
CA SER A 25 -44.08 51.71 22.30
C SER A 25 -44.15 51.20 23.73
N ARG A 26 -44.22 52.14 24.70
CA ARG A 26 -44.40 51.80 26.11
C ARG A 26 -45.67 50.99 26.37
N GLN A 27 -46.77 51.33 25.70
CA GLN A 27 -48.03 50.62 25.86
C GLN A 27 -47.90 49.14 25.48
N ILE A 28 -47.21 48.86 24.37
CA ILE A 28 -47.00 47.47 23.89
C ILE A 28 -46.13 46.68 24.87
N ARG A 29 -45.11 47.31 25.47
CA ARG A 29 -44.28 46.68 26.50
C ARG A 29 -45.09 46.35 27.77
N ASP A 30 -45.91 47.29 28.23
CA ASP A 30 -46.76 47.12 29.40
C ASP A 30 -47.80 46.00 29.15
N ASP A 31 -48.41 45.96 27.96
CA ASP A 31 -49.36 44.90 27.55
C ASP A 31 -48.66 43.52 27.46
N ALA A 32 -47.43 43.44 26.93
CA ALA A 32 -46.67 42.19 26.85
C ALA A 32 -46.32 41.63 28.25
N LEU A 33 -45.95 42.50 29.20
CA LEU A 33 -45.70 42.10 30.58
C LEU A 33 -46.98 41.67 31.30
N GLN A 34 -48.10 42.34 31.03
CA GLN A 34 -49.41 41.93 31.56
C GLN A 34 -49.84 40.56 31.01
N MET A 35 -49.52 40.28 29.74
CA MET A 35 -49.74 38.97 29.12
C MET A 35 -48.89 37.88 29.78
N LEU A 36 -47.63 38.18 30.11
CA LEU A 36 -46.75 37.26 30.86
C LEU A 36 -47.30 36.97 32.27
N GLU A 37 -47.77 38.00 32.97
CA GLU A 37 -48.38 37.84 34.29
C GLU A 37 -49.63 36.94 34.20
N THR A 38 -50.49 37.18 33.21
CA THR A 38 -51.69 36.36 32.98
C THR A 38 -51.34 34.90 32.66
N LEU A 39 -50.30 34.65 31.87
CA LEU A 39 -49.80 33.30 31.61
C LEU A 39 -49.28 32.63 32.88
N SER A 40 -48.48 33.36 33.67
CA SER A 40 -47.91 32.82 34.91
C SER A 40 -48.98 32.42 35.92
N VAL A 41 -50.06 33.20 36.04
CA VAL A 41 -51.18 32.92 36.96
C VAL A 41 -52.04 31.75 36.46
N ARG A 42 -52.17 31.55 35.15
CA ARG A 42 -53.06 30.54 34.58
C ARG A 42 -52.41 29.17 34.42
N GLU A 43 -51.17 29.14 33.94
CA GLU A 43 -50.49 27.91 33.54
C GLU A 43 -49.42 27.46 34.53
N TRP A 44 -48.83 28.39 35.30
CA TRP A 44 -47.69 28.12 36.18
C TRP A 44 -47.96 28.34 37.67
N ALA A 45 -49.20 28.66 38.04
CA ALA A 45 -49.60 28.75 39.44
C ALA A 45 -49.81 27.34 40.01
N GLU A 46 -48.78 26.78 40.65
CA GLU A 46 -48.97 25.60 41.50
C GLU A 46 -49.64 26.00 42.82
N ASP A 47 -50.60 25.17 43.26
CA ASP A 47 -51.39 25.34 44.48
C ASP A 47 -50.48 25.39 45.73
N GLY A 48 -50.16 26.59 46.22
CA GLY A 48 -49.83 26.82 47.63
C GLY A 48 -48.41 27.23 48.02
N MET A 49 -47.49 27.54 47.10
CA MET A 49 -46.21 28.17 47.46
C MET A 49 -46.16 29.62 47.00
N GLU A 50 -46.51 30.55 47.89
CA GLU A 50 -46.25 31.98 47.74
C GLU A 50 -44.73 32.23 47.65
N GLY A 51 -44.17 32.20 46.43
CA GLY A 51 -42.72 32.37 46.25
C GLY A 51 -42.22 32.83 44.88
N SER A 52 -42.99 32.77 43.78
CA SER A 52 -42.45 33.11 42.43
C SER A 52 -43.10 34.33 41.76
N GLY A 53 -43.76 35.18 42.55
CA GLY A 53 -44.45 36.38 42.07
C GLY A 53 -43.50 37.53 41.73
N GLY A 54 -43.19 37.72 40.45
CA GLY A 54 -42.66 38.98 39.92
C GLY A 54 -41.70 38.82 38.76
N TYR A 55 -42.22 38.74 37.53
CA TYR A 55 -41.45 39.00 36.30
C TYR A 55 -41.28 40.50 36.02
N ARG A 56 -41.81 41.35 36.91
CA ARG A 56 -41.76 42.81 36.84
C ARG A 56 -40.46 43.33 37.44
N ALA A 57 -39.46 43.63 36.63
CA ALA A 57 -38.33 44.46 37.07
C ALA A 57 -38.58 45.92 36.65
N ALA A 58 -38.26 46.87 37.52
CA ALA A 58 -38.26 48.28 37.16
C ALA A 58 -37.07 48.56 36.24
N VAL A 59 -37.32 48.78 34.95
CA VAL A 59 -36.30 49.28 34.02
C VAL A 59 -36.07 50.76 34.33
N VAL A 60 -34.89 51.10 34.83
CA VAL A 60 -34.51 52.48 35.16
C VAL A 60 -34.03 53.17 33.88
N GLY A 61 -34.91 53.96 33.26
CA GLY A 61 -34.61 54.80 32.09
C GLY A 61 -35.29 54.37 30.79
N ASN A 62 -35.36 55.29 29.81
CA ASN A 62 -35.98 55.08 28.49
C ASN A 62 -34.98 54.64 27.41
N LEU A 63 -33.79 54.17 27.79
CA LEU A 63 -32.75 53.80 26.83
C LEU A 63 -33.02 52.41 26.23
N PRO A 64 -32.94 52.23 24.90
CA PRO A 64 -33.14 50.94 24.23
C PRO A 64 -32.30 49.80 24.83
N ASP A 65 -31.02 50.05 25.13
CA ASP A 65 -30.09 49.06 25.68
C ASP A 65 -30.53 48.53 27.06
N SER A 66 -31.21 49.37 27.85
CA SER A 66 -31.72 48.97 29.17
C SER A 66 -32.87 47.96 29.05
N TYR A 67 -33.72 48.11 28.02
CA TYR A 67 -34.80 47.18 27.74
C TYR A 67 -34.30 45.88 27.11
N GLN A 68 -33.28 45.94 26.25
CA GLN A 68 -32.64 44.73 25.72
C GLN A 68 -31.97 43.91 26.84
N GLN A 69 -31.30 44.58 27.78
CA GLN A 69 -30.70 43.90 28.94
C GLN A 69 -31.77 43.34 29.89
N PHE A 70 -32.91 44.02 30.03
CA PHE A 70 -34.06 43.49 30.75
C PHE A 70 -34.65 42.25 30.07
N GLN A 71 -34.86 42.27 28.74
CA GLN A 71 -35.34 41.13 27.97
C GLN A 71 -34.43 39.91 28.15
N TYR A 72 -33.10 40.11 28.07
CA TYR A 72 -32.16 39.01 28.29
C TYR A 72 -32.25 38.45 29.72
N LYS A 73 -32.29 39.32 30.75
CA LYS A 73 -32.45 38.88 32.16
C LYS A 73 -33.78 38.17 32.39
N LEU A 74 -34.86 38.65 31.78
CA LEU A 74 -36.18 38.02 31.84
C LEU A 74 -36.15 36.64 31.18
N SER A 75 -35.54 36.53 30.01
CA SER A 75 -35.33 35.25 29.32
C SER A 75 -34.53 34.27 30.17
N CYS A 76 -33.43 34.70 30.80
CA CYS A 76 -32.66 33.86 31.73
C CYS A 76 -33.48 33.35 32.92
N LYS A 77 -34.35 34.20 33.48
CA LYS A 77 -35.22 33.80 34.60
C LYS A 77 -36.23 32.75 34.14
N LEU A 78 -36.93 33.03 33.04
CA LEU A 78 -37.93 32.11 32.47
C LEU A 78 -37.32 30.76 32.03
N ALA A 79 -36.13 30.76 31.44
CA ALA A 79 -35.44 29.54 31.04
C ALA A 79 -35.04 28.66 32.25
N LYS A 80 -34.76 29.27 33.41
CA LYS A 80 -34.46 28.55 34.66
C LYS A 80 -35.72 28.02 35.33
N ASP A 81 -36.78 28.81 35.31
CA ASP A 81 -38.05 28.47 35.95
C ASP A 81 -38.82 27.39 35.15
N HIS A 82 -38.70 27.39 33.82
CA HIS A 82 -39.45 26.51 32.90
C HIS A 82 -38.57 25.81 31.85
N PRO A 83 -37.60 24.96 32.26
CA PRO A 83 -36.68 24.31 31.32
C PRO A 83 -37.37 23.39 30.31
N GLU A 84 -38.55 22.84 30.63
CA GLU A 84 -39.36 21.96 29.78
C GLU A 84 -39.86 22.64 28.49
N LEU A 85 -40.02 23.96 28.50
CA LEU A 85 -40.49 24.73 27.34
C LEU A 85 -39.38 24.99 26.31
N SER A 86 -38.12 24.76 26.67
CA SER A 86 -36.96 25.15 25.86
C SER A 86 -36.98 24.55 24.45
N GLN A 87 -37.41 23.29 24.31
CA GLN A 87 -37.45 22.60 23.01
C GLN A 87 -38.43 23.29 22.04
N TRP A 88 -39.65 23.52 22.51
CA TRP A 88 -40.74 24.09 21.72
C TRP A 88 -40.53 25.57 21.44
N LEU A 89 -40.00 26.31 22.42
CA LEU A 89 -39.72 27.74 22.25
C LEU A 89 -38.58 27.97 21.26
N CYS A 90 -37.49 27.20 21.35
CA CYS A 90 -36.38 27.32 20.41
C CYS A 90 -36.84 27.01 18.98
N GLU A 91 -37.66 25.97 18.78
CA GLU A 91 -38.19 25.65 17.45
C GLU A 91 -39.07 26.78 16.88
N GLU A 92 -40.00 27.32 17.67
CA GLU A 92 -40.88 28.41 17.23
C GLU A 92 -40.10 29.69 16.90
N ILE A 93 -39.08 30.03 17.72
CA ILE A 93 -38.21 31.17 17.46
C ILE A 93 -37.44 30.99 16.14
N MET A 94 -36.81 29.82 15.95
CA MET A 94 -35.95 29.54 14.79
C MET A 94 -36.71 29.42 13.47
N GLN A 95 -37.89 28.80 13.47
CA GLN A 95 -38.63 28.52 12.22
C GLN A 95 -39.58 29.64 11.80
N ARG A 96 -40.17 30.38 12.76
CA ARG A 96 -41.22 31.36 12.45
C ARG A 96 -40.85 32.79 12.77
N GLN A 97 -40.18 33.03 13.89
CA GLN A 97 -39.97 34.40 14.35
C GLN A 97 -38.83 35.09 13.60
N LEU A 98 -37.73 34.39 13.32
CA LEU A 98 -36.57 34.95 12.64
C LEU A 98 -36.87 35.42 11.20
N ASP A 99 -37.74 34.70 10.47
CA ASP A 99 -38.14 35.07 9.11
C ASP A 99 -39.18 36.21 9.06
N ALA A 100 -39.89 36.48 10.16
CA ALA A 100 -41.02 37.41 10.20
C ALA A 100 -40.66 38.82 10.73
N VAL A 101 -39.42 39.03 11.17
CA VAL A 101 -39.00 40.18 11.97
C VAL A 101 -37.87 40.94 11.26
N ASP A 102 -37.76 42.26 11.52
CA ASP A 102 -36.73 43.12 10.94
C ASP A 102 -35.33 42.87 11.55
N ILE A 103 -34.29 43.31 10.84
CA ILE A 103 -32.88 43.03 11.17
C ILE A 103 -32.52 43.40 12.62
N ILE A 104 -33.02 44.53 13.12
CA ILE A 104 -32.72 45.00 14.48
C ILE A 104 -33.28 44.03 15.51
N ALA A 105 -34.48 43.52 15.29
CA ALA A 105 -35.09 42.58 16.21
C ALA A 105 -34.64 41.13 16.00
N GLN A 106 -34.13 40.74 14.84
CA GLN A 106 -33.45 39.44 14.66
C GLN A 106 -32.28 39.29 15.64
N HIS A 107 -31.43 40.32 15.79
CA HIS A 107 -30.34 40.34 16.77
C HIS A 107 -30.85 40.12 18.22
N GLN A 108 -31.93 40.82 18.59
CA GLN A 108 -32.53 40.71 19.93
C GLN A 108 -33.08 39.30 20.18
N VAL A 109 -33.78 38.74 19.19
CA VAL A 109 -34.37 37.40 19.24
C VAL A 109 -33.29 36.32 19.40
N LEU A 110 -32.19 36.40 18.63
CA LEU A 110 -31.06 35.47 18.77
C LEU A 110 -30.44 35.57 20.17
N THR A 111 -30.24 36.79 20.68
CA THR A 111 -29.65 37.02 22.00
C THR A 111 -30.49 36.42 23.13
N CYS A 112 -31.81 36.57 23.08
CA CYS A 112 -32.71 36.04 24.10
C CYS A 112 -32.99 34.54 23.97
N MET A 113 -32.63 33.90 22.85
CA MET A 113 -32.72 32.44 22.68
C MET A 113 -31.59 31.69 23.42
N ALA A 114 -30.41 32.30 23.58
CA ALA A 114 -29.26 31.64 24.19
C ALA A 114 -29.51 30.98 25.56
N PRO A 115 -30.21 31.60 26.53
CA PRO A 115 -30.50 30.97 27.83
C PRO A 115 -31.38 29.72 27.73
N TRP A 116 -32.26 29.63 26.71
CA TRP A 116 -33.10 28.46 26.49
C TRP A 116 -32.32 27.31 25.87
N ILE A 117 -31.38 27.62 24.99
CA ILE A 117 -30.47 26.62 24.41
C ILE A 117 -29.63 25.93 25.49
N GLU A 118 -29.27 26.63 26.56
CA GLU A 118 -28.54 26.06 27.70
C GLU A 118 -29.27 24.86 28.32
N ASN A 119 -30.60 24.73 28.17
CA ASN A 119 -31.35 23.59 28.68
C ASN A 119 -31.39 22.39 27.71
N LEU A 120 -31.03 22.58 26.44
CA LEU A 120 -31.09 21.54 25.43
C LEU A 120 -30.03 20.44 25.70
N ASN A 121 -30.44 19.19 25.44
CA ASN A 121 -29.58 18.02 25.53
C ASN A 121 -29.90 17.10 24.35
N PHE A 122 -29.13 17.22 23.27
CA PHE A 122 -29.39 16.50 22.02
C PHE A 122 -29.23 14.99 22.18
N TRP A 123 -28.40 14.54 23.11
CA TRP A 123 -28.25 13.12 23.41
C TRP A 123 -29.55 12.52 23.97
N LYS A 124 -30.23 13.20 24.90
CA LYS A 124 -31.54 12.77 25.43
C LYS A 124 -32.68 12.89 24.40
N LEU A 125 -32.53 13.80 23.43
CA LEU A 125 -33.52 14.07 22.39
C LEU A 125 -33.30 13.27 21.10
N LYS A 126 -32.32 12.36 21.09
CA LYS A 126 -32.00 11.54 19.91
C LYS A 126 -33.18 10.65 19.54
N ASP A 127 -33.79 9.98 20.53
CA ASP A 127 -34.85 9.00 20.31
C ASP A 127 -36.23 9.63 20.02
N SER A 128 -36.42 10.91 20.36
CA SER A 128 -37.71 11.60 20.17
C SER A 128 -37.86 12.29 18.82
N GLY A 129 -36.82 12.26 17.95
CA GLY A 129 -36.79 12.97 16.67
C GLY A 129 -36.66 14.51 16.78
N TRP A 130 -36.72 15.06 18.00
CA TRP A 130 -36.57 16.49 18.26
C TRP A 130 -35.16 17.00 18.01
N SER A 131 -34.16 16.16 18.29
CA SER A 131 -32.75 16.48 18.03
C SER A 131 -32.54 16.88 16.57
N ASP A 132 -32.96 16.04 15.62
CA ASP A 132 -32.83 16.29 14.20
C ASP A 132 -33.57 17.56 13.75
N ARG A 133 -34.81 17.78 14.22
CA ARG A 133 -35.59 19.00 13.88
C ARG A 133 -34.95 20.29 14.38
N LEU A 134 -34.49 20.30 15.64
CA LEU A 134 -33.83 21.46 16.22
C LEU A 134 -32.47 21.72 15.55
N LEU A 135 -31.71 20.67 15.24
CA LEU A 135 -30.43 20.80 14.52
C LEU A 135 -30.63 21.30 13.09
N LYS A 136 -31.66 20.83 12.36
CA LYS A 136 -32.05 21.38 11.05
C LYS A 136 -32.40 22.85 11.12
N SER A 137 -33.12 23.25 12.17
CA SER A 137 -33.51 24.65 12.41
C SER A 137 -32.29 25.52 12.73
N LEU A 138 -31.40 25.07 13.63
CA LEU A 138 -30.14 25.75 13.96
C LEU A 138 -29.21 25.86 12.75
N TYR A 139 -29.11 24.81 11.93
CA TYR A 139 -28.36 24.81 10.70
C TYR A 139 -28.90 25.86 9.71
N TYR A 140 -30.22 25.91 9.50
CA TYR A 140 -30.85 26.91 8.63
C TYR A 140 -30.61 28.34 9.13
N VAL A 141 -30.75 28.58 10.43
CA VAL A 141 -30.47 29.89 11.04
C VAL A 141 -28.99 30.27 10.85
N THR A 142 -28.07 29.32 11.01
CA THR A 142 -26.62 29.54 10.77
C THR A 142 -26.34 29.88 9.31
N TRP A 143 -26.98 29.17 8.38
CA TRP A 143 -26.85 29.43 6.95
C TRP A 143 -27.39 30.81 6.53
N ARG A 144 -28.58 31.17 7.01
CA ARG A 144 -29.26 32.44 6.64
C ARG A 144 -28.64 33.66 7.30
N HIS A 145 -28.29 33.55 8.57
CA HIS A 145 -27.97 34.70 9.42
C HIS A 145 -26.52 34.72 9.90
N GLY A 146 -25.74 33.65 9.67
CA GLY A 146 -24.38 33.54 10.19
C GLY A 146 -23.41 34.63 9.72
N ASP A 147 -23.63 35.23 8.55
CA ASP A 147 -22.80 36.33 8.04
C ASP A 147 -23.24 37.70 8.59
N GLN A 148 -24.51 37.82 9.00
CA GLN A 148 -25.08 39.06 9.52
C GLN A 148 -24.87 39.19 11.03
N PHE A 149 -24.94 38.07 11.75
CA PHE A 149 -24.89 37.99 13.21
C PHE A 149 -23.88 36.91 13.67
N PRO A 150 -22.59 37.04 13.33
CA PRO A 150 -21.60 35.99 13.60
C PRO A 150 -21.41 35.73 15.10
N ASP A 151 -21.38 36.79 15.92
CA ASP A 151 -21.14 36.71 17.36
C ASP A 151 -22.31 36.03 18.09
N GLU A 152 -23.55 36.35 17.69
CA GLU A 152 -24.75 35.74 18.27
C GLU A 152 -24.83 34.26 17.91
N ILE A 153 -24.59 33.91 16.63
CA ILE A 153 -24.60 32.52 16.17
C ILE A 153 -23.48 31.72 16.85
N GLU A 154 -22.27 32.27 16.95
CA GLU A 154 -21.17 31.66 17.71
C GLU A 154 -21.57 31.43 19.17
N LYS A 155 -22.24 32.40 19.80
CA LYS A 155 -22.73 32.27 21.19
C LYS A 155 -23.76 31.15 21.34
N LEU A 156 -24.68 30.97 20.38
CA LEU A 156 -25.65 29.86 20.41
C LEU A 156 -24.95 28.50 20.33
N TRP A 157 -24.04 28.32 19.36
CA TRP A 157 -23.27 27.08 19.22
C TRP A 157 -22.32 26.84 20.40
N SER A 158 -21.71 27.89 20.94
CA SER A 158 -20.89 27.81 22.15
C SER A 158 -21.70 27.37 23.37
N THR A 159 -22.96 27.84 23.48
CA THR A 159 -23.88 27.42 24.55
C THR A 159 -24.25 25.94 24.39
N ILE A 160 -24.45 25.45 23.16
CA ILE A 160 -24.66 24.02 22.89
C ILE A 160 -23.43 23.20 23.28
N ALA A 161 -22.24 23.68 22.89
CA ALA A 161 -20.96 23.04 23.12
C ALA A 161 -20.56 22.99 24.60
N SER A 162 -21.06 23.93 25.42
CA SER A 162 -20.86 23.94 26.88
C SER A 162 -21.22 22.63 27.57
N LYS A 163 -22.12 21.83 26.95
CA LYS A 163 -22.43 20.46 27.35
C LYS A 163 -21.73 19.48 26.41
N PRO A 164 -20.65 18.80 26.83
CA PRO A 164 -19.87 17.92 25.96
C PRO A 164 -20.67 16.78 25.30
N ARG A 165 -21.77 16.33 25.92
CA ARG A 165 -22.64 15.27 25.37
C ARG A 165 -23.42 15.71 24.12
N ASN A 166 -23.49 17.02 23.85
CA ASN A 166 -24.14 17.56 22.66
C ASN A 166 -23.23 17.54 21.43
N ILE A 167 -21.91 17.43 21.58
CA ILE A 167 -20.94 17.52 20.49
C ILE A 167 -21.14 16.39 19.47
N SER A 168 -21.13 15.12 19.91
CA SER A 168 -21.27 13.96 19.01
C SER A 168 -22.57 13.98 18.19
N PRO A 169 -23.77 14.21 18.78
CA PRO A 169 -25.00 14.34 17.98
C PRO A 169 -24.97 15.47 16.94
N VAL A 170 -24.34 16.60 17.24
CA VAL A 170 -24.23 17.73 16.29
C VAL A 170 -23.31 17.34 15.13
N LEU A 171 -22.14 16.76 15.42
CA LEU A 171 -21.20 16.33 14.39
C LEU A 171 -21.76 15.19 13.53
N ASP A 172 -22.44 14.21 14.14
CA ASP A 172 -23.12 13.13 13.41
C ASP A 172 -24.19 13.69 12.47
N PHE A 173 -24.95 14.69 12.93
CA PHE A 173 -25.92 15.41 12.09
C PHE A 173 -25.24 16.13 10.92
N LEU A 174 -24.15 16.86 11.16
CA LEU A 174 -23.43 17.55 10.09
C LEU A 174 -22.89 16.57 9.06
N ILE A 175 -22.31 15.45 9.49
CA ILE A 175 -21.78 14.43 8.58
C ILE A 175 -22.92 13.80 7.77
N ALA A 176 -24.01 13.37 8.42
CA ALA A 176 -25.17 12.81 7.73
C ALA A 176 -25.77 13.79 6.73
N LYS A 177 -25.90 15.07 7.11
CA LYS A 177 -26.38 16.13 6.23
C LYS A 177 -25.49 16.33 5.01
N GLY A 178 -24.17 16.24 5.19
CA GLY A 178 -23.21 16.37 4.09
C GLY A 178 -23.31 15.24 3.07
N ILE A 179 -23.56 14.02 3.53
CA ILE A 179 -23.80 12.86 2.64
C ILE A 179 -25.13 13.02 1.90
N GLU A 180 -26.21 13.38 2.61
CA GLU A 180 -27.52 13.65 2.00
C GLU A 180 -27.44 14.72 0.90
N ASP A 181 -26.73 15.82 1.16
CA ASP A 181 -26.57 16.92 0.22
C ASP A 181 -25.62 16.57 -0.95
N CYS A 182 -24.75 15.56 -0.78
CA CYS A 182 -23.93 14.97 -1.85
C CYS A 182 -24.79 14.09 -2.78
N ASP A 183 -25.55 13.17 -2.19
CA ASP A 183 -26.34 12.17 -2.91
C ASP A 183 -27.54 12.77 -3.65
N SER A 184 -28.15 13.82 -3.09
CA SER A 184 -29.36 14.45 -3.66
C SER A 184 -29.09 15.27 -4.93
N ASN A 185 -27.83 15.57 -5.23
CA ASN A 185 -27.45 16.66 -6.13
C ASN A 185 -26.57 16.23 -7.31
N ALA A 186 -26.91 15.10 -7.94
CA ALA A 186 -26.22 14.53 -9.12
C ALA A 186 -26.33 15.36 -10.43
N SER A 187 -26.82 16.61 -10.40
CA SER A 187 -26.90 17.49 -11.57
C SER A 187 -26.00 18.74 -11.42
N ALA A 188 -25.35 19.11 -12.52
CA ALA A 188 -24.28 20.11 -12.60
C ALA A 188 -24.65 21.56 -12.17
N GLU A 189 -25.91 21.85 -11.85
CA GLU A 189 -26.36 23.18 -11.39
C GLU A 189 -26.07 23.44 -9.90
N ILE A 190 -25.50 22.47 -9.16
CA ILE A 190 -25.56 22.41 -7.68
C ILE A 190 -24.19 22.59 -6.99
N SER A 191 -23.21 23.22 -7.65
CA SER A 191 -21.97 23.66 -6.95
C SER A 191 -22.27 24.63 -5.79
N GLY A 192 -23.37 25.41 -5.87
CA GLY A 192 -23.77 26.38 -4.86
C GLY A 192 -24.27 25.77 -3.54
N ALA A 193 -25.17 24.78 -3.58
CA ALA A 193 -25.72 24.19 -2.35
C ALA A 193 -24.65 23.41 -1.58
N PHE A 194 -23.77 22.72 -2.30
CA PHE A 194 -22.66 21.98 -1.71
C PHE A 194 -21.61 22.91 -1.07
N ALA A 195 -21.30 24.03 -1.73
CA ALA A 195 -20.48 25.09 -1.15
C ALA A 195 -21.12 25.72 0.11
N THR A 196 -22.45 25.88 0.12
CA THR A 196 -23.16 26.37 1.32
C THR A 196 -23.13 25.38 2.47
N TYR A 197 -23.19 24.07 2.19
CA TYR A 197 -23.04 23.06 3.24
C TYR A 197 -21.68 23.18 3.93
N PHE A 198 -20.58 23.18 3.15
CA PHE A 198 -19.26 23.28 3.75
C PHE A 198 -19.03 24.60 4.47
N SER A 199 -19.57 25.72 3.99
CA SER A 199 -19.40 27.01 4.66
C SER A 199 -20.06 27.01 6.05
N VAL A 200 -21.22 26.36 6.19
CA VAL A 200 -21.95 26.26 7.46
C VAL A 200 -21.30 25.20 8.35
N ALA A 201 -21.06 23.99 7.84
CA ALA A 201 -20.54 22.87 8.62
C ALA A 201 -19.15 23.16 9.20
N LYS A 202 -18.25 23.79 8.42
CA LYS A 202 -16.93 24.21 8.90
C LYS A 202 -17.03 25.25 10.01
N ARG A 203 -17.91 26.25 9.84
CA ARG A 203 -18.15 27.30 10.83
C ARG A 203 -18.69 26.72 12.14
N VAL A 204 -19.69 25.85 12.08
CA VAL A 204 -20.24 25.17 13.26
C VAL A 204 -19.15 24.35 13.95
N SER A 205 -18.39 23.54 13.19
CA SER A 205 -17.34 22.68 13.74
C SER A 205 -16.24 23.49 14.46
N LEU A 206 -15.88 24.64 13.91
CA LEU A 206 -14.93 25.57 14.52
C LEU A 206 -15.48 26.19 15.82
N TYR A 207 -16.76 26.58 15.87
CA TYR A 207 -17.39 27.04 17.12
C TYR A 207 -17.43 25.96 18.20
N LEU A 208 -17.70 24.71 17.82
CA LEU A 208 -17.66 23.58 18.76
C LEU A 208 -16.24 23.35 19.29
N ALA A 209 -15.24 23.40 18.40
CA ALA A 209 -13.84 23.19 18.76
C ALA A 209 -13.30 24.27 19.69
N ARG A 210 -13.73 25.53 19.58
CA ARG A 210 -13.30 26.61 20.50
C ARG A 210 -13.73 26.41 21.96
N ILE A 211 -14.81 25.67 22.20
CA ILE A 211 -15.33 25.41 23.56
C ILE A 211 -14.93 24.02 24.07
N CYS A 212 -14.96 23.01 23.21
CA CYS A 212 -14.64 21.61 23.55
C CYS A 212 -13.75 20.98 22.46
N PRO A 213 -12.48 21.43 22.32
CA PRO A 213 -11.61 21.02 21.22
C PRO A 213 -11.36 19.52 21.23
N GLN A 214 -10.88 18.97 22.35
CA GLN A 214 -10.58 17.54 22.48
C GLN A 214 -11.77 16.65 22.09
N ARG A 215 -12.99 16.91 22.60
CA ARG A 215 -14.17 16.10 22.28
C ARG A 215 -14.58 16.20 20.81
N THR A 216 -14.42 17.38 20.22
CA THR A 216 -14.74 17.63 18.80
C THR A 216 -13.74 16.89 17.91
N ILE A 217 -12.44 16.99 18.21
CA ILE A 217 -11.36 16.32 17.50
C ILE A 217 -11.47 14.80 17.66
N ASP A 218 -11.62 14.29 18.89
CA ASP A 218 -11.76 12.85 19.16
C ASP A 218 -12.90 12.22 18.34
N HIS A 219 -14.05 12.89 18.25
CA HIS A 219 -15.21 12.39 17.51
C HIS A 219 -14.97 12.40 16.00
N LEU A 220 -14.39 13.47 15.45
CA LEU A 220 -14.06 13.55 14.02
C LEU A 220 -12.96 12.57 13.64
N VAL A 221 -11.93 12.41 14.48
CA VAL A 221 -10.85 11.44 14.29
C VAL A 221 -11.38 10.02 14.39
N TYR A 222 -12.33 9.74 15.30
CA TYR A 222 -13.03 8.46 15.35
C TYR A 222 -13.74 8.15 14.03
N GLN A 223 -14.47 9.11 13.45
CA GLN A 223 -15.13 8.95 12.15
C GLN A 223 -14.10 8.75 11.03
N LEU A 224 -12.98 9.49 11.08
CA LEU A 224 -11.88 9.36 10.12
C LEU A 224 -11.25 7.96 10.17
N ALA A 225 -11.09 7.38 11.36
CA ALA A 225 -10.54 6.04 11.54
C ALA A 225 -11.42 4.95 10.92
N GLN A 226 -12.74 5.17 10.80
CA GLN A 226 -13.65 4.22 10.17
C GLN A 226 -13.43 4.04 8.67
N ARG A 227 -12.73 4.98 8.00
CA ARG A 227 -12.35 4.85 6.58
C ARG A 227 -11.61 3.55 6.27
N MET A 228 -10.86 3.03 7.24
CA MET A 228 -10.19 1.73 7.12
C MET A 228 -11.17 0.58 6.85
N LEU A 229 -12.42 0.69 7.33
CA LEU A 229 -13.48 -0.30 7.25
C LEU A 229 -14.54 0.02 6.19
N ASP A 230 -14.52 1.21 5.59
CA ASP A 230 -15.48 1.59 4.56
C ASP A 230 -15.22 0.77 3.29
N SER A 231 -16.12 -0.15 2.97
CA SER A 231 -16.11 -0.85 1.68
C SER A 231 -16.81 0.03 0.65
N VAL A 232 -16.05 0.62 -0.28
CA VAL A 232 -16.64 1.12 -1.52
C VAL A 232 -17.08 -0.11 -2.32
N GLU A 233 -18.34 -0.51 -2.20
CA GLU A 233 -18.89 -1.60 -3.02
C GLU A 233 -18.77 -1.20 -4.50
N PRO A 234 -18.13 -2.00 -5.36
CA PRO A 234 -18.31 -1.86 -6.80
C PRO A 234 -19.77 -2.25 -7.09
N LEU A 235 -20.53 -1.32 -7.64
CA LEU A 235 -21.92 -1.45 -8.07
C LEU A 235 -22.27 -2.88 -8.55
N ARG A 236 -23.15 -3.57 -7.81
CA ARG A 236 -23.78 -4.82 -8.27
C ARG A 236 -24.61 -4.55 -9.53
N PRO A 237 -24.52 -5.37 -10.58
CA PRO A 237 -25.53 -5.36 -11.64
C PRO A 237 -26.84 -5.86 -11.05
N SER A 238 -27.90 -5.07 -11.24
CA SER A 238 -29.27 -5.41 -10.85
C SER A 238 -29.67 -6.80 -11.32
N ALA A 239 -30.24 -7.58 -10.40
CA ALA A 239 -30.83 -8.87 -10.66
C ALA A 239 -31.91 -8.77 -11.74
N ASN A 240 -31.84 -9.66 -12.74
CA ASN A 240 -32.99 -10.15 -13.49
C ASN A 240 -32.79 -11.64 -13.79
N GLN A 241 -33.83 -12.42 -13.51
CA GLN A 241 -33.89 -13.88 -13.60
C GLN A 241 -33.66 -14.43 -15.02
N GLY A 242 -33.02 -15.60 -15.10
CA GLY A 242 -33.03 -16.48 -16.28
C GLY A 242 -31.94 -17.55 -16.24
N GLU A 243 -32.35 -18.82 -16.14
CA GLU A 243 -31.51 -20.03 -16.09
C GLU A 243 -30.54 -20.18 -17.28
N GLY A 244 -29.41 -20.87 -17.07
CA GLY A 244 -28.61 -21.38 -18.18
C GLY A 244 -27.16 -21.71 -17.82
N ASN A 245 -26.90 -22.99 -17.58
CA ASN A 245 -25.59 -23.61 -17.43
C ASN A 245 -24.67 -23.30 -18.65
N GLY A 246 -23.47 -22.77 -18.43
CA GLY A 246 -22.51 -22.55 -19.52
C GLY A 246 -21.17 -21.98 -19.05
N ASN A 247 -20.10 -22.74 -19.31
CA ASN A 247 -18.71 -22.27 -19.24
C ASN A 247 -18.55 -20.93 -19.96
N ILE A 248 -18.10 -19.91 -19.24
CA ILE A 248 -17.63 -18.67 -19.85
C ILE A 248 -16.11 -18.61 -19.64
N VAL A 249 -15.39 -18.94 -20.71
CA VAL A 249 -14.01 -18.54 -20.95
C VAL A 249 -14.02 -17.00 -21.05
N LEU A 250 -13.34 -16.33 -20.12
CA LEU A 250 -13.07 -14.90 -20.22
C LEU A 250 -11.62 -14.68 -20.63
N GLU A 251 -11.47 -14.58 -21.95
CA GLU A 251 -10.44 -13.79 -22.59
C GLU A 251 -10.72 -12.29 -22.35
N PHE A 252 -9.72 -11.44 -22.60
CA PHE A 252 -9.69 -9.97 -22.57
C PHE A 252 -9.04 -9.29 -21.35
N SER A 253 -7.75 -8.99 -21.53
CA SER A 253 -7.20 -7.66 -21.28
C SER A 253 -7.05 -6.95 -22.62
N GLN A 254 -7.89 -5.95 -22.91
CA GLN A 254 -7.64 -4.98 -23.98
C GLN A 254 -7.74 -3.58 -23.38
N GLY A 255 -6.59 -2.92 -23.26
CA GLY A 255 -6.51 -1.47 -23.07
C GLY A 255 -6.76 -0.73 -24.39
N PRO A 256 -6.99 0.59 -24.37
CA PRO A 256 -7.37 1.33 -25.55
C PRO A 256 -6.18 1.47 -26.51
N SER A 257 -6.48 1.28 -27.80
CA SER A 257 -5.56 1.36 -28.93
C SER A 257 -5.32 2.82 -29.35
N VAL A 258 -4.07 3.26 -29.29
CA VAL A 258 -3.59 4.37 -30.12
C VAL A 258 -3.07 3.77 -31.41
N ALA A 259 -3.60 4.26 -32.53
CA ALA A 259 -3.31 3.80 -33.88
C ALA A 259 -1.84 4.00 -34.26
N GLN A 260 -1.18 2.91 -34.68
CA GLN A 260 -0.09 2.99 -35.65
C GLN A 260 -0.29 1.91 -36.73
N VAL A 261 -0.13 2.37 -37.95
CA VAL A 261 -0.49 1.75 -39.22
C VAL A 261 0.71 0.95 -39.76
N THR A 262 0.41 -0.31 -40.11
CA THR A 262 1.03 -1.19 -41.12
C THR A 262 2.47 -1.70 -41.00
N SER A 263 2.53 -3.04 -40.85
CA SER A 263 3.25 -4.03 -41.67
C SER A 263 4.76 -3.89 -41.90
N VAL A 264 5.54 -4.85 -41.39
CA VAL A 264 6.65 -5.46 -42.15
C VAL A 264 6.79 -6.94 -41.78
N VAL A 265 6.73 -7.79 -42.81
CA VAL A 265 7.15 -9.19 -42.87
C VAL A 265 8.68 -9.24 -42.99
N GLU A 266 9.28 -10.26 -42.38
CA GLU A 266 10.68 -10.67 -42.40
C GLU A 266 11.48 -10.40 -43.68
N SER A 267 12.74 -9.94 -43.53
CA SER A 267 13.90 -10.57 -44.18
C SER A 267 15.23 -10.00 -43.67
N GLN A 268 16.23 -10.89 -43.66
CA GLN A 268 17.58 -10.79 -43.10
C GLN A 268 18.58 -9.89 -43.89
N PRO A 269 19.82 -9.69 -43.40
CA PRO A 269 20.60 -8.46 -43.55
C PRO A 269 21.68 -8.53 -44.63
N HIS A 270 22.00 -7.43 -45.33
CA HIS A 270 23.30 -7.23 -45.98
C HIS A 270 23.66 -5.75 -46.18
N MET A 271 24.88 -5.40 -45.74
CA MET A 271 25.83 -4.41 -46.31
C MET A 271 25.44 -2.91 -46.37
N SER A 272 26.18 -2.09 -45.60
CA SER A 272 26.48 -0.69 -45.95
C SER A 272 27.42 -0.64 -47.18
N PRO A 273 27.54 0.44 -47.99
CA PRO A 273 28.04 1.74 -47.51
C PRO A 273 27.69 3.02 -48.33
N LEU A 274 28.21 4.16 -47.84
CA LEU A 274 28.56 5.43 -48.53
C LEU A 274 27.51 6.51 -48.89
N LEU A 275 27.71 7.66 -48.21
CA LEU A 275 27.86 9.05 -48.69
C LEU A 275 26.76 9.77 -49.49
N VAL A 276 26.39 10.96 -48.98
CA VAL A 276 26.29 12.31 -49.62
C VAL A 276 25.26 13.12 -48.81
N ARG A 277 25.64 13.98 -47.86
CA ARG A 277 26.11 15.38 -47.94
C ARG A 277 25.00 16.40 -48.27
N GLY A 278 24.75 17.32 -47.32
CA GLY A 278 23.98 18.57 -47.43
C GLY A 278 23.14 18.81 -46.17
N SER A 279 23.65 19.28 -45.02
CA SER A 279 24.19 20.62 -44.67
C SER A 279 23.20 21.78 -44.88
N LEU A 280 22.64 22.31 -43.78
CA LEU A 280 22.80 23.71 -43.30
C LEU A 280 21.98 23.96 -42.01
N ASP A 281 22.71 24.28 -40.92
CA ASP A 281 22.48 25.16 -39.74
C ASP A 281 21.05 25.31 -39.16
N GLY A 282 20.70 25.11 -37.86
CA GLY A 282 21.30 25.34 -36.53
C GLY A 282 20.36 26.28 -35.70
N PRO A 283 20.34 26.40 -34.35
CA PRO A 283 20.87 25.58 -33.26
C PRO A 283 19.82 25.16 -32.18
N LEU A 284 20.32 24.37 -31.22
CA LEU A 284 19.69 23.68 -30.09
C LEU A 284 19.25 24.58 -28.91
N ARG A 285 18.25 24.12 -28.13
CA ARG A 285 18.27 24.23 -26.66
C ARG A 285 17.47 23.11 -25.98
N ASN A 286 18.18 22.06 -25.54
CA ASN A 286 17.76 21.16 -24.46
C ASN A 286 18.34 21.69 -23.14
N THR A 287 17.58 21.61 -22.05
CA THR A 287 18.15 21.39 -20.71
C THR A 287 17.18 20.53 -19.89
N SER A 288 17.53 19.25 -19.79
CA SER A 288 17.15 18.32 -18.75
C SER A 288 17.78 18.75 -17.41
N GLY A 289 16.98 18.81 -16.35
CA GLY A 289 17.45 19.00 -14.98
C GLY A 289 17.38 17.68 -14.22
N SER A 290 18.50 16.97 -14.13
CA SER A 290 18.71 15.87 -13.19
C SER A 290 19.18 16.48 -11.86
N LEU A 291 18.42 16.30 -10.78
CA LEU A 291 18.83 16.66 -9.42
C LEU A 291 19.08 15.36 -8.64
N SER A 292 20.35 15.01 -8.49
CA SER A 292 20.80 13.94 -7.60
C SER A 292 21.02 14.52 -6.19
N TRP A 293 20.27 14.08 -5.20
CA TRP A 293 20.62 14.24 -3.80
C TRP A 293 21.44 13.01 -3.36
N ARG A 294 22.74 13.20 -3.11
CA ARG A 294 23.56 12.24 -2.35
C ARG A 294 23.87 12.84 -0.99
N THR A 295 23.36 12.21 0.06
CA THR A 295 23.76 12.45 1.45
C THR A 295 25.03 11.63 1.74
N ALA A 296 26.11 12.31 2.09
CA ALA A 296 27.34 11.68 2.57
C ALA A 296 27.21 11.37 4.07
N ALA A 297 27.34 10.10 4.42
CA ALA A 297 27.58 9.67 5.79
C ALA A 297 29.05 9.96 6.17
N VAL A 298 29.28 10.66 7.27
CA VAL A 298 30.62 10.82 7.87
C VAL A 298 30.61 10.16 9.25
N GLY A 299 31.27 8.99 9.31
CA GLY A 299 31.76 8.42 10.56
C GLY A 299 33.04 9.13 11.00
N GLY A 300 33.16 9.37 12.30
CA GLY A 300 34.31 10.05 12.89
C GLY A 300 35.61 9.24 12.83
N ARG A 301 36.74 9.95 12.77
CA ARG A 301 38.04 9.57 13.33
C ARG A 301 39.00 10.77 13.34
N SER A 302 39.65 10.93 14.48
CA SER A 302 40.58 12.00 14.86
C SER A 302 41.92 11.90 14.14
N ALA A 303 42.52 13.03 13.76
CA ALA A 303 43.98 13.22 13.71
C ALA A 303 44.35 14.72 13.64
N SER A 304 45.44 15.03 14.33
CA SER A 304 46.07 16.31 14.67
C SER A 304 46.49 17.24 13.51
N GLY A 305 46.45 18.56 13.77
CA GLY A 305 47.11 19.59 12.95
C GLY A 305 48.65 19.55 13.00
N PRO A 306 49.35 20.46 12.27
CA PRO A 306 49.62 21.78 12.85
C PRO A 306 49.70 23.00 11.87
N LEU A 307 49.33 24.17 12.42
CA LEU A 307 50.02 25.49 12.43
C LEU A 307 50.34 26.30 11.14
N THR A 308 49.58 27.41 10.95
CA THR A 308 49.97 28.85 10.70
C THR A 308 50.81 29.26 9.46
N PRO A 309 50.92 30.56 9.07
CA PRO A 309 50.08 31.74 9.36
C PRO A 309 49.73 32.63 8.12
N MET A 310 48.69 33.45 8.23
CA MET A 310 48.55 34.74 7.50
C MET A 310 49.52 35.77 8.07
N PRO A 311 49.97 36.80 7.31
CA PRO A 311 49.63 38.20 7.66
C PRO A 311 49.69 39.17 6.44
N PRO A 312 49.70 40.52 6.60
CA PRO A 312 48.57 41.39 6.94
C PRO A 312 48.50 42.65 6.03
N GLU A 313 47.54 43.55 6.23
CA GLU A 313 47.67 45.03 6.11
C GLU A 313 46.28 45.67 6.37
N LEU A 314 46.04 46.23 7.56
CA LEU A 314 46.27 47.64 7.95
C LEU A 314 45.29 48.64 7.32
N ASN A 315 44.28 49.09 8.09
CA ASN A 315 44.21 50.50 8.49
C ASN A 315 43.22 50.76 9.64
N ILE A 316 43.61 51.76 10.43
CA ILE A 316 43.25 52.05 11.81
C ILE A 316 42.65 53.47 11.87
N VAL A 317 41.43 53.61 12.46
CA VAL A 317 41.02 54.63 13.47
C VAL A 317 40.72 56.08 12.95
N PRO A 318 40.08 57.06 13.69
CA PRO A 318 39.16 57.14 14.86
C PRO A 318 37.90 58.10 14.77
N VAL A 319 36.93 57.89 15.70
CA VAL A 319 36.27 58.80 16.71
C VAL A 319 35.56 60.13 16.32
N THR A 320 34.30 60.35 16.78
CA THR A 320 33.86 61.38 17.77
C THR A 320 32.32 61.58 17.96
N ALA A 321 31.87 61.45 19.23
CA ALA A 321 30.94 62.34 20.01
C ALA A 321 29.41 62.36 19.74
N GLY A 322 28.47 62.51 20.70
CA GLY A 322 28.45 62.67 22.17
C GLY A 322 27.12 63.32 22.67
N ARG A 323 26.76 63.11 23.97
CA ARG A 323 25.80 63.86 24.88
C ARG A 323 24.31 63.43 24.92
N SER A 324 23.78 62.89 26.04
CA SER A 324 23.26 63.50 27.31
C SER A 324 21.82 64.02 27.19
N GLY A 325 20.82 63.84 28.07
CA GLY A 325 20.68 63.21 29.40
C GLY A 325 19.29 63.55 30.02
N GLN A 326 18.82 62.71 30.95
CA GLN A 326 17.82 62.91 32.03
C GLN A 326 16.36 63.34 31.72
N LEU A 327 15.38 62.52 32.15
CA LEU A 327 14.54 62.72 33.37
C LEU A 327 13.38 61.69 33.43
N LEU A 328 13.22 61.01 34.56
CA LEU A 328 12.00 60.31 35.00
C LEU A 328 11.19 61.25 35.92
N PRO A 329 9.86 61.10 36.04
CA PRO A 329 9.34 60.38 37.20
C PRO A 329 8.09 59.50 36.96
N SER A 330 7.90 58.57 37.90
CA SER A 330 6.79 57.64 38.12
C SER A 330 5.42 58.28 38.43
N LEU A 331 4.30 57.62 38.08
CA LEU A 331 3.11 57.31 38.93
C LEU A 331 1.94 56.66 38.13
N VAL A 332 1.46 55.52 38.64
CA VAL A 332 0.11 54.86 38.68
C VAL A 332 -0.98 55.06 37.60
N ASN A 333 -1.54 53.91 37.18
CA ASN A 333 -2.96 53.54 36.97
C ASN A 333 -3.68 53.67 35.59
N MET A 334 -4.37 52.56 35.27
CA MET A 334 -5.64 52.36 34.52
C MET A 334 -5.71 52.38 32.97
N SER A 335 -6.07 51.18 32.45
CA SER A 335 -7.00 50.85 31.33
C SER A 335 -6.73 51.31 29.87
N GLY A 336 -6.97 50.38 28.93
CA GLY A 336 -6.70 50.45 27.46
C GLY A 336 -7.54 51.47 26.65
N PRO A 337 -7.63 51.38 25.29
CA PRO A 337 -8.00 50.17 24.54
C PRO A 337 -7.40 49.96 23.10
N LEU A 338 -7.63 48.74 22.57
CA LEU A 338 -7.91 48.32 21.16
C LEU A 338 -6.97 48.64 19.97
N MET A 339 -6.43 47.57 19.35
CA MET A 339 -6.16 47.31 17.90
C MET A 339 -5.98 45.78 17.79
N GLY A 340 -6.58 44.97 16.91
CA GLY A 340 -7.23 45.13 15.62
C GLY A 340 -6.86 43.90 14.77
N VAL A 341 -7.47 42.74 15.05
CA VAL A 341 -7.19 41.45 14.37
C VAL A 341 -7.85 41.45 13.00
N ARG A 342 -7.05 41.28 11.94
CA ARG A 342 -7.52 41.12 10.56
C ARG A 342 -7.90 39.66 10.32
N SER A 343 -9.19 39.40 10.10
CA SER A 343 -9.69 38.16 9.50
C SER A 343 -9.55 38.24 7.98
N SER A 344 -8.81 37.30 7.39
CA SER A 344 -8.71 37.13 5.94
C SER A 344 -9.70 36.07 5.47
N THR A 345 -10.95 36.46 5.24
CA THR A 345 -11.91 35.65 4.46
C THR A 345 -11.85 36.09 3.00
N GLY A 346 -11.28 35.24 2.15
CA GLY A 346 -11.19 35.45 0.71
C GLY A 346 -12.57 35.37 0.05
N SER A 347 -13.09 36.53 -0.37
CA SER A 347 -14.31 36.67 -1.16
C SER A 347 -14.12 36.09 -2.58
N MET A 348 -14.66 34.90 -2.84
CA MET A 348 -14.89 34.40 -4.20
C MET A 348 -16.13 35.07 -4.81
N ARG A 349 -15.93 36.17 -5.54
CA ARG A 349 -16.93 36.69 -6.50
C ARG A 349 -16.44 36.43 -7.92
N SER A 350 -17.15 35.54 -8.61
CA SER A 350 -17.15 35.42 -10.07
C SER A 350 -17.32 36.80 -10.72
N ARG A 351 -16.36 37.20 -11.54
CA ARG A 351 -16.47 38.39 -12.41
C ARG A 351 -16.84 37.92 -13.82
N HIS A 352 -18.14 37.89 -14.10
CA HIS A 352 -18.61 38.11 -15.47
C HIS A 352 -18.47 39.61 -15.78
N ARG A 353 -17.66 39.96 -16.78
CA ARG A 353 -17.71 41.26 -17.47
C ARG A 353 -18.46 41.08 -18.78
N SER A 354 -19.50 41.88 -18.97
CA SER A 354 -20.20 42.10 -20.23
C SER A 354 -20.29 43.61 -20.49
N ARG A 355 -20.39 43.96 -21.79
CA ARG A 355 -20.55 45.28 -22.45
C ARG A 355 -19.26 46.02 -22.80
N ASP A 356 -19.09 46.62 -23.98
CA ASP A 356 -19.89 46.70 -25.21
C ASP A 356 -18.99 47.33 -26.31
N SER A 357 -19.30 46.99 -27.57
CA SER A 357 -19.16 47.81 -28.80
C SER A 357 -17.80 48.15 -29.42
N GLY A 358 -17.66 47.83 -30.71
CA GLY A 358 -16.79 48.56 -31.65
C GLY A 358 -16.29 47.77 -32.87
N ASP A 359 -17.10 47.75 -33.94
CA ASP A 359 -16.70 48.02 -35.32
C ASP A 359 -16.29 46.93 -36.36
N TYR A 360 -17.16 46.85 -37.39
CA TYR A 360 -16.99 46.63 -38.84
C TYR A 360 -16.64 45.22 -39.38
N PHE A 361 -17.59 44.45 -39.95
CA PHE A 361 -18.24 44.47 -41.30
C PHE A 361 -17.75 43.27 -42.18
N ILE A 362 -18.71 42.61 -42.87
CA ILE A 362 -18.64 41.93 -44.20
C ILE A 362 -18.00 40.52 -44.24
N ASP A 363 -18.57 39.44 -44.79
CA ASP A 363 -19.73 39.21 -45.64
C ASP A 363 -20.19 37.74 -45.52
N THR A 364 -21.51 37.52 -45.62
CA THR A 364 -22.10 36.28 -46.14
C THR A 364 -22.38 36.44 -47.63
N PRO A 365 -22.20 35.40 -48.45
CA PRO A 365 -23.00 35.24 -49.65
C PRO A 365 -23.90 34.00 -49.59
N ASN A 366 -25.19 34.25 -49.84
CA ASN A 366 -26.22 33.30 -50.25
C ASN A 366 -26.01 32.80 -51.69
N SER A 367 -26.58 31.62 -51.99
CA SER A 367 -27.22 31.16 -53.25
C SER A 367 -26.98 29.65 -53.38
N GLY A 368 -27.88 28.78 -53.85
CA GLY A 368 -29.20 28.88 -54.48
C GLY A 368 -29.64 27.45 -54.86
N ASP A 369 -30.93 27.27 -55.14
CA ASP A 369 -31.67 26.06 -55.53
C ASP A 369 -30.96 25.05 -56.47
N ASP A 370 -31.21 23.74 -56.27
CA ASP A 370 -32.03 22.92 -57.19
C ASP A 370 -32.02 21.40 -56.86
N GLY A 371 -33.22 20.79 -56.85
CA GLY A 371 -33.54 19.53 -57.54
C GLY A 371 -33.03 18.15 -57.05
N LEU A 372 -33.91 17.43 -56.34
CA LEU A 372 -34.26 15.98 -56.45
C LEU A 372 -33.16 14.93 -56.78
N HIS A 373 -32.91 13.96 -55.88
CA HIS A 373 -33.21 12.52 -56.03
C HIS A 373 -32.61 11.63 -54.91
N SER A 374 -33.50 10.89 -54.24
CA SER A 374 -33.38 9.53 -53.66
C SER A 374 -32.12 9.09 -52.87
N GLY A 375 -32.30 8.80 -51.57
CA GLY A 375 -31.34 8.01 -50.78
C GLY A 375 -31.63 7.98 -49.28
N THR A 376 -32.47 7.04 -48.84
CA THR A 376 -32.76 6.67 -47.44
C THR A 376 -31.51 6.39 -46.61
N VAL A 377 -31.27 7.11 -45.50
CA VAL A 377 -30.71 6.57 -44.23
C VAL A 377 -31.15 7.46 -43.05
N MET A 378 -31.99 6.92 -42.16
CA MET A 378 -32.16 7.46 -40.80
C MET A 378 -30.96 7.02 -39.96
N HIS A 379 -30.12 7.94 -39.51
CA HIS A 379 -29.21 7.67 -38.40
C HIS A 379 -29.96 7.87 -37.09
N GLY A 380 -30.39 6.74 -36.51
CA GLY A 380 -30.80 6.66 -35.12
C GLY A 380 -29.64 7.04 -34.21
N ILE A 381 -29.88 8.00 -33.33
CA ILE A 381 -28.98 8.35 -32.23
C ILE A 381 -28.79 7.08 -31.39
N ASN A 382 -27.56 6.60 -31.33
CA ASN A 382 -27.20 5.38 -30.62
C ASN A 382 -27.38 5.62 -29.11
N ALA A 383 -28.31 4.91 -28.49
CA ALA A 383 -28.57 5.02 -27.04
C ALA A 383 -27.30 4.79 -26.20
N LYS A 384 -26.30 4.07 -26.74
CA LYS A 384 -25.00 3.85 -26.07
C LYS A 384 -24.10 5.09 -26.01
N GLU A 385 -24.15 6.01 -26.98
CA GLU A 385 -23.37 7.25 -26.93
C GLU A 385 -23.97 8.24 -25.94
N LEU A 386 -25.30 8.32 -25.86
CA LEU A 386 -26.00 9.08 -24.83
C LEU A 386 -25.74 8.50 -23.42
N GLN A 387 -25.67 7.16 -23.30
CA GLN A 387 -25.32 6.50 -22.03
C GLN A 387 -23.87 6.77 -21.62
N SER A 388 -22.92 6.83 -22.57
CA SER A 388 -21.53 7.18 -22.30
C SER A 388 -21.32 8.66 -21.95
N ALA A 389 -22.13 9.56 -22.53
CA ALA A 389 -22.13 10.98 -22.17
C ALA A 389 -22.78 11.23 -20.80
N LEU A 390 -23.74 10.40 -20.40
CA LEU A 390 -24.36 10.45 -19.06
C LEU A 390 -23.48 9.79 -17.98
N GLN A 391 -22.57 8.88 -18.34
CA GLN A 391 -21.57 8.29 -17.43
C GLN A 391 -20.40 9.23 -17.11
N GLY A 392 -20.31 10.39 -17.76
CA GLY A 392 -19.29 11.42 -17.48
C GLY A 392 -19.62 12.36 -16.31
N HIS A 393 -20.74 12.17 -15.60
CA HIS A 393 -21.00 12.90 -14.36
C HIS A 393 -20.34 12.13 -13.22
N GLN A 394 -19.15 12.55 -12.79
CA GLN A 394 -18.51 12.09 -11.55
C GLN A 394 -19.52 12.26 -10.42
N GLN A 395 -20.09 11.16 -9.95
CA GLN A 395 -20.87 11.13 -8.72
C GLN A 395 -19.86 11.37 -7.59
N HIS A 396 -19.83 12.58 -7.02
CA HIS A 396 -19.05 12.90 -5.82
C HIS A 396 -19.64 12.10 -4.65
N LEU A 397 -19.26 10.84 -4.48
CA LEU A 397 -19.66 10.02 -3.34
C LEU A 397 -18.66 10.27 -2.20
N LEU A 398 -18.88 11.33 -1.42
CA LEU A 398 -18.10 11.56 -0.21
C LEU A 398 -18.50 10.58 0.89
N SER A 399 -17.51 9.94 1.51
CA SER A 399 -17.72 9.11 2.69
C SER A 399 -17.87 9.94 3.97
N HIS A 400 -18.35 9.30 5.05
CA HIS A 400 -18.35 9.89 6.40
C HIS A 400 -16.95 10.39 6.80
N ALA A 401 -15.92 9.61 6.46
CA ALA A 401 -14.53 9.96 6.76
C ALA A 401 -14.02 11.13 5.93
N ASP A 402 -14.44 11.27 4.66
CA ASP A 402 -14.09 12.42 3.83
C ASP A 402 -14.64 13.71 4.45
N ILE A 403 -15.92 13.73 4.85
CA ILE A 403 -16.50 14.90 5.50
C ILE A 403 -15.78 15.22 6.82
N ALA A 404 -15.49 14.20 7.64
CA ALA A 404 -14.75 14.40 8.88
C ALA A 404 -13.36 15.01 8.64
N LEU A 405 -12.62 14.56 7.61
CA LEU A 405 -11.34 15.14 7.20
C LEU A 405 -11.46 16.62 6.83
N ILE A 406 -12.52 16.97 6.09
CA ILE A 406 -12.78 18.34 5.65
C ILE A 406 -13.05 19.27 6.84
N LEU A 407 -13.80 18.79 7.83
CA LEU A 407 -14.06 19.55 9.05
C LEU A 407 -12.81 19.69 9.93
N LEU A 408 -12.00 18.63 10.04
CA LEU A 408 -10.71 18.65 10.75
C LEU A 408 -9.72 19.64 10.13
N ALA A 409 -9.71 19.77 8.79
CA ALA A 409 -8.85 20.72 8.09
C ALA A 409 -9.07 22.16 8.56
N GLU A 410 -10.31 22.56 8.85
CA GLU A 410 -10.64 23.90 9.35
C GLU A 410 -10.19 24.09 10.80
N ILE A 411 -10.34 23.06 11.64
CA ILE A 411 -10.05 23.12 13.09
C ILE A 411 -8.54 23.12 13.38
N ALA A 412 -7.75 22.48 12.53
CA ALA A 412 -6.30 22.26 12.73
C ALA A 412 -5.46 23.54 12.83
N TYR A 413 -5.94 24.67 12.32
CA TYR A 413 -5.19 25.93 12.35
C TYR A 413 -5.16 26.55 13.77
N GLU A 414 -6.25 26.46 14.52
CA GLU A 414 -6.38 27.13 15.82
C GLU A 414 -5.81 26.28 16.97
N ASN A 415 -5.89 24.95 16.88
CA ASN A 415 -5.54 24.03 17.96
C ASN A 415 -4.26 23.25 17.64
N ASP A 416 -3.30 23.23 18.55
CA ASP A 416 -2.00 22.55 18.43
C ASP A 416 -1.91 21.33 19.36
N GLU A 417 -2.01 21.53 20.67
CA GLU A 417 -1.84 20.48 21.69
C GLU A 417 -2.90 19.36 21.59
N ASP A 418 -4.16 19.72 21.34
CA ASP A 418 -5.28 18.75 21.26
C ASP A 418 -5.13 17.74 20.10
N PHE A 419 -4.31 18.05 19.09
CA PHE A 419 -4.07 17.20 17.94
C PHE A 419 -2.95 16.17 18.16
N ARG A 420 -2.06 16.37 19.15
CA ARG A 420 -0.81 15.61 19.28
C ARG A 420 -1.01 14.10 19.39
N GLU A 421 -2.03 13.66 20.14
CA GLU A 421 -2.35 12.23 20.31
C GLU A 421 -2.85 11.57 19.02
N HIS A 422 -3.41 12.37 18.09
CA HIS A 422 -4.06 11.89 16.87
C HIS A 422 -3.19 12.02 15.62
N LEU A 423 -1.99 12.60 15.73
CA LEU A 423 -1.09 12.85 14.59
C LEU A 423 -0.74 11.61 13.76
N PRO A 424 -0.45 10.44 14.34
CA PRO A 424 -0.20 9.22 13.58
C PRO A 424 -1.33 8.90 12.59
N LEU A 425 -2.58 8.96 13.05
CA LEU A 425 -3.75 8.67 12.24
C LEU A 425 -4.03 9.78 11.23
N LEU A 426 -3.94 11.05 11.63
CA LEU A 426 -4.18 12.19 10.75
C LEU A 426 -3.20 12.23 9.60
N PHE A 427 -1.90 12.07 9.86
CA PHE A 427 -0.91 11.99 8.80
C PHE A 427 -1.12 10.75 7.95
N HIS A 428 -1.44 9.60 8.56
CA HIS A 428 -1.70 8.40 7.77
C HIS A 428 -2.85 8.62 6.77
N VAL A 429 -4.02 9.04 7.22
CA VAL A 429 -5.20 9.22 6.36
C VAL A 429 -4.99 10.33 5.33
N THR A 430 -4.35 11.43 5.73
CA THR A 430 -4.04 12.54 4.82
C THR A 430 -3.17 12.05 3.67
N PHE A 431 -2.09 11.32 3.96
CA PHE A 431 -1.14 10.86 2.94
C PHE A 431 -1.72 9.80 2.02
N VAL A 432 -2.46 8.81 2.54
CA VAL A 432 -3.10 7.78 1.69
C VAL A 432 -4.28 8.33 0.86
N SER A 433 -4.69 9.59 1.09
CA SER A 433 -5.78 10.25 0.36
C SER A 433 -5.29 11.32 -0.63
N MET A 434 -3.98 11.55 -0.76
CA MET A 434 -3.40 12.56 -1.67
C MET A 434 -3.38 12.16 -3.15
N ASP A 435 -3.82 10.94 -3.47
CA ASP A 435 -4.10 10.42 -4.82
C ASP A 435 -5.58 10.06 -5.01
N SER A 436 -6.47 10.61 -4.18
CA SER A 436 -7.91 10.53 -4.38
C SER A 436 -8.33 11.14 -5.72
N SER A 437 -9.34 10.56 -6.38
CA SER A 437 -9.98 11.14 -7.58
C SER A 437 -10.86 12.35 -7.27
N GLU A 438 -11.20 12.55 -6.00
CA GLU A 438 -12.09 13.63 -5.55
C GLU A 438 -11.28 14.90 -5.22
N ASP A 439 -11.38 15.92 -6.08
CA ASP A 439 -10.64 17.19 -5.96
C ASP A 439 -10.83 17.88 -4.61
N ILE A 440 -12.05 17.81 -4.05
CA ILE A 440 -12.39 18.42 -2.75
C ILE A 440 -11.63 17.74 -1.61
N VAL A 441 -11.53 16.40 -1.64
CA VAL A 441 -10.79 15.62 -0.63
C VAL A 441 -9.31 15.96 -0.71
N LEU A 442 -8.77 16.03 -1.93
CA LEU A 442 -7.38 16.38 -2.18
C LEU A 442 -7.04 17.79 -1.67
N GLU A 443 -7.86 18.79 -1.99
CA GLU A 443 -7.66 20.17 -1.52
C GLU A 443 -7.65 20.23 0.00
N HIS A 444 -8.56 19.51 0.66
CA HIS A 444 -8.67 19.51 2.11
C HIS A 444 -7.62 18.66 2.82
N CYS A 445 -7.08 17.61 2.19
CA CYS A 445 -5.88 16.92 2.66
C CYS A 445 -4.66 17.85 2.65
N GLN A 446 -4.44 18.57 1.55
CA GLN A 446 -3.35 19.54 1.43
C GLN A 446 -3.51 20.69 2.44
N HIS A 447 -4.74 21.16 2.63
CA HIS A 447 -5.05 22.22 3.60
C HIS A 447 -4.81 21.76 5.05
N LEU A 448 -5.30 20.57 5.42
CA LEU A 448 -5.06 19.97 6.73
C LEU A 448 -3.56 19.83 7.01
N LEU A 449 -2.79 19.35 6.03
CA LEU A 449 -1.33 19.20 6.16
C LEU A 449 -0.64 20.54 6.43
N VAL A 450 -1.01 21.59 5.68
CA VAL A 450 -0.46 22.94 5.86
C VAL A 450 -0.84 23.50 7.22
N ASN A 451 -2.08 23.33 7.65
CA ASN A 451 -2.55 23.84 8.94
C ASN A 451 -1.85 23.14 10.12
N LEU A 452 -1.69 21.82 10.06
CA LEU A 452 -0.94 21.05 11.05
C LEU A 452 0.55 21.45 11.08
N LEU A 453 1.19 21.61 9.92
CA LEU A 453 2.59 22.09 9.86
C LEU A 453 2.74 23.48 10.47
N TYR A 454 1.79 24.37 10.20
CA TYR A 454 1.79 25.71 10.75
C TYR A 454 1.55 25.71 12.27
N SER A 455 0.54 25.00 12.77
CA SER A 455 0.19 24.98 14.19
C SER A 455 1.25 24.26 15.04
N LEU A 456 1.73 23.09 14.61
CA LEU A 456 2.63 22.24 15.40
C LEU A 456 4.11 22.57 15.27
N ALA A 457 4.54 23.12 14.13
CA ALA A 457 5.94 23.46 13.90
C ALA A 457 6.12 24.96 13.71
N GLY A 458 5.42 25.56 12.74
CA GLY A 458 5.59 26.98 12.37
C GLY A 458 5.43 27.95 13.54
N ARG A 459 4.29 27.89 14.26
CA ARG A 459 3.98 28.74 15.41
C ARG A 459 4.99 28.57 16.55
N HIS A 460 5.37 27.33 16.85
CA HIS A 460 6.39 27.06 17.87
C HIS A 460 7.75 27.64 17.48
N LEU A 461 8.19 27.46 16.23
CA LEU A 461 9.45 28.03 15.70
C LEU A 461 9.42 29.58 15.60
N GLU A 462 8.25 30.21 15.58
CA GLU A 462 8.12 31.67 15.65
C GLU A 462 8.15 32.21 17.09
N LEU A 463 7.65 31.44 18.06
CA LEU A 463 7.61 31.83 19.47
C LEU A 463 8.96 31.64 20.19
N TYR A 464 9.76 30.67 19.76
CA TYR A 464 11.04 30.30 20.38
C TYR A 464 12.26 30.73 19.55
N ASP A 465 12.34 31.96 19.03
CA ASP A 465 13.56 32.49 18.38
C ASP A 465 14.78 32.34 19.32
N VAL A 466 15.47 31.20 19.25
CA VAL A 466 16.69 30.87 19.97
C VAL A 466 17.82 30.78 18.95
N GLU A 467 18.92 31.44 19.29
CA GLU A 467 19.99 31.82 18.39
C GLU A 467 20.69 30.60 17.73
N ASN A 468 20.86 30.71 16.40
CA ASN A 468 21.88 30.09 15.55
C ASN A 468 21.73 28.63 15.03
N ASN A 469 20.79 27.79 15.47
CA ASN A 469 20.53 26.47 14.84
C ASN A 469 19.08 26.27 14.32
N ASP A 470 18.10 27.01 14.84
CA ASP A 470 16.67 26.82 14.47
C ASP A 470 16.27 27.45 13.12
N GLY A 471 17.19 28.19 12.49
CA GLY A 471 16.97 28.79 11.17
C GLY A 471 16.77 27.76 10.05
N GLU A 472 17.52 26.66 10.08
CA GLU A 472 17.44 25.60 9.05
C GLU A 472 16.12 24.82 9.16
N ASN A 473 15.72 24.44 10.38
CA ASN A 473 14.44 23.76 10.64
C ASN A 473 13.25 24.65 10.26
N LYS A 474 13.30 25.94 10.60
CA LYS A 474 12.28 26.93 10.19
C LYS A 474 12.19 27.07 8.68
N GLN A 475 13.33 27.12 7.98
CA GLN A 475 13.37 27.15 6.52
C GLN A 475 12.81 25.86 5.91
N GLN A 476 13.11 24.70 6.49
CA GLN A 476 12.58 23.41 6.07
C GLN A 476 11.04 23.39 6.16
N VAL A 477 10.46 23.76 7.31
CA VAL A 477 9.00 23.83 7.51
C VAL A 477 8.34 24.79 6.51
N VAL A 478 8.90 26.00 6.36
CA VAL A 478 8.38 27.00 5.41
C VAL A 478 8.47 26.51 3.96
N SER A 479 9.57 25.84 3.59
CA SER A 479 9.74 25.27 2.25
C SER A 479 8.73 24.16 1.96
N LEU A 480 8.45 23.32 2.96
CA LEU A 480 7.47 22.23 2.87
C LEU A 480 6.05 22.78 2.72
N ILE A 481 5.69 23.80 3.51
CA ILE A 481 4.41 24.51 3.37
C ILE A 481 4.25 25.10 1.96
N LYS A 482 5.27 25.80 1.45
CA LYS A 482 5.25 26.37 0.10
C LYS A 482 5.13 25.29 -0.98
N TYR A 483 5.81 24.16 -0.80
CA TYR A 483 5.72 23.03 -1.72
C TYR A 483 4.29 22.47 -1.79
N VAL A 484 3.67 22.18 -0.64
CA VAL A 484 2.27 21.67 -0.59
C VAL A 484 1.30 22.70 -1.18
N GLN A 485 1.47 23.99 -0.87
CA GLN A 485 0.66 25.07 -1.44
C GLN A 485 0.82 25.21 -2.96
N SER A 486 2.02 24.96 -3.50
CA SER A 486 2.27 25.01 -4.96
C SER A 486 1.52 23.92 -5.73
N LYS A 487 1.08 22.88 -5.04
CA LYS A 487 0.32 21.73 -5.58
C LYS A 487 -1.17 21.80 -5.28
N ARG A 488 -1.66 22.93 -4.76
CA ARG A 488 -3.08 23.09 -4.39
C ARG A 488 -4.02 22.75 -5.54
N GLY A 489 -4.92 21.80 -5.32
CA GLY A 489 -5.90 21.36 -6.32
C GLY A 489 -5.32 20.51 -7.46
N SER A 490 -4.10 20.00 -7.29
CA SER A 490 -3.47 19.05 -8.21
C SER A 490 -2.97 17.83 -7.45
N MET A 491 -3.10 16.64 -8.05
CA MET A 491 -2.67 15.38 -7.41
C MET A 491 -1.18 15.45 -7.07
N MET A 492 -0.81 14.97 -5.88
CA MET A 492 0.59 14.93 -5.46
C MET A 492 1.38 13.86 -6.22
N TRP A 493 0.69 12.77 -6.56
CA TRP A 493 1.19 11.65 -7.35
C TRP A 493 0.01 10.91 -8.01
N GLU A 494 0.30 10.07 -9.01
CA GLU A 494 -0.72 9.29 -9.71
C GLU A 494 -1.26 8.16 -8.82
N ASN A 495 -2.56 7.84 -9.01
CA ASN A 495 -3.23 6.72 -8.35
C ASN A 495 -2.87 5.42 -9.07
N GLU A 496 -1.77 4.81 -8.64
CA GLU A 496 -1.20 3.59 -9.23
C GLU A 496 -1.24 2.45 -8.23
N ASP A 497 -1.63 1.26 -8.71
CA ASP A 497 -1.56 0.03 -7.93
C ASP A 497 -0.33 -0.82 -8.28
N PRO A 498 0.34 -1.40 -7.27
CA PRO A 498 1.45 -2.31 -7.53
C PRO A 498 0.95 -3.58 -8.21
N THR A 499 1.74 -4.07 -9.15
CA THR A 499 1.51 -5.37 -9.79
C THR A 499 2.67 -6.30 -9.52
N VAL A 500 2.47 -7.60 -9.78
CA VAL A 500 3.50 -8.63 -9.57
C VAL A 500 4.80 -8.36 -10.34
N VAL A 501 4.70 -7.71 -11.50
CA VAL A 501 5.84 -7.40 -12.37
C VAL A 501 6.36 -5.97 -12.14
N ARG A 502 5.46 -5.04 -11.79
CA ARG A 502 5.79 -3.64 -11.50
C ARG A 502 5.58 -3.34 -10.02
N THR A 503 6.61 -3.59 -9.24
CA THR A 503 6.65 -3.32 -7.79
C THR A 503 7.20 -1.96 -7.43
N GLU A 504 8.02 -1.38 -8.30
CA GLU A 504 8.58 -0.04 -8.11
C GLU A 504 7.69 0.99 -8.82
N LEU A 505 7.06 1.85 -8.03
CA LEU A 505 6.18 2.90 -8.52
C LEU A 505 6.83 4.28 -8.31
N PRO A 506 6.80 5.19 -9.30
CA PRO A 506 7.27 6.56 -9.12
C PRO A 506 6.53 7.29 -8.00
N SER A 507 5.21 7.07 -7.91
CA SER A 507 4.37 7.63 -6.83
C SER A 507 4.82 7.22 -5.43
N ALA A 508 5.30 5.98 -5.26
CA ALA A 508 5.82 5.50 -3.97
C ALA A 508 7.10 6.24 -3.53
N ALA A 509 7.95 6.65 -4.47
CA ALA A 509 9.15 7.43 -4.17
C ALA A 509 8.81 8.86 -3.71
N LEU A 510 7.83 9.50 -4.37
CA LEU A 510 7.33 10.83 -3.98
C LEU A 510 6.67 10.79 -2.60
N LEU A 511 5.82 9.78 -2.35
CA LEU A 511 5.20 9.53 -1.06
C LEU A 511 6.27 9.37 0.03
N SER A 512 7.28 8.52 -0.19
CA SER A 512 8.37 8.29 0.77
C SER A 512 9.14 9.57 1.09
N ALA A 513 9.46 10.38 0.08
CA ALA A 513 10.17 11.65 0.26
C ALA A 513 9.36 12.66 1.10
N LEU A 514 8.03 12.74 0.87
CA LEU A 514 7.16 13.61 1.64
C LEU A 514 7.01 13.12 3.08
N VAL A 515 6.90 11.81 3.31
CA VAL A 515 6.81 11.23 4.66
C VAL A 515 8.09 11.53 5.46
N GLN A 516 9.28 11.35 4.86
CA GLN A 516 10.53 11.71 5.54
C GLN A 516 10.58 13.22 5.85
N SER A 517 10.26 14.06 4.88
CA SER A 517 10.25 15.52 5.06
C SER A 517 9.29 15.95 6.18
N MET A 518 8.17 15.27 6.35
CA MET A 518 7.19 15.54 7.39
C MET A 518 7.70 15.15 8.77
N VAL A 519 8.27 13.96 8.92
CA VAL A 519 8.82 13.53 10.20
C VAL A 519 9.98 14.43 10.64
N ASP A 520 10.84 14.82 9.70
CA ASP A 520 11.96 15.71 9.99
C ASP A 520 11.48 17.14 10.35
N ALA A 521 10.36 17.59 9.78
CA ALA A 521 9.75 18.88 10.11
C ALA A 521 9.10 18.91 11.51
N ILE A 522 8.60 17.78 12.02
CA ILE A 522 7.97 17.65 13.34
C ILE A 522 8.93 16.94 14.32
N PHE A 523 10.16 17.45 14.40
CA PHE A 523 11.23 16.83 15.20
C PHE A 523 10.96 16.82 16.71
N PHE A 524 10.04 17.65 17.21
CA PHE A 524 9.70 17.71 18.63
C PHE A 524 8.92 16.48 19.14
N GLN A 525 8.26 15.72 18.25
CA GLN A 525 7.64 14.43 18.61
C GLN A 525 8.62 13.28 18.34
N GLY A 526 9.43 12.94 19.35
CA GLY A 526 10.49 11.95 19.23
C GLY A 526 10.04 10.52 18.90
N ASP A 527 8.78 10.16 19.20
CA ASP A 527 8.21 8.83 18.96
C ASP A 527 7.30 8.77 17.71
N LEU A 528 7.18 9.85 16.94
CA LEU A 528 6.29 9.92 15.77
C LEU A 528 6.59 8.83 14.74
N ARG A 529 7.88 8.49 14.51
CA ARG A 529 8.28 7.40 13.60
C ARG A 529 7.69 6.07 14.04
N GLU A 530 7.72 5.78 15.34
CA GLU A 530 7.23 4.53 15.92
C GLU A 530 5.71 4.47 15.94
N THR A 531 5.04 5.55 16.40
CA THR A 531 3.59 5.60 16.52
C THR A 531 2.90 5.67 15.15
N TRP A 532 3.42 6.48 14.22
CA TRP A 532 2.94 6.50 12.82
C TRP A 532 3.26 5.20 12.09
N GLY A 533 4.42 4.60 12.38
CA GLY A 533 4.77 3.28 11.86
C GLY A 533 3.79 2.20 12.31
N ALA A 534 3.39 2.20 13.58
CA ALA A 534 2.41 1.27 14.11
C ALA A 534 1.02 1.46 13.48
N GLU A 535 0.56 2.72 13.32
CA GLU A 535 -0.72 3.00 12.66
C GLU A 535 -0.67 2.62 11.17
N ALA A 536 0.43 2.91 10.47
CA ALA A 536 0.59 2.52 9.07
C ALA A 536 0.57 1.00 8.89
N LEU A 537 1.20 0.25 9.79
CA LEU A 537 1.16 -1.22 9.73
C LEU A 537 -0.25 -1.76 9.99
N LYS A 538 -0.98 -1.18 10.94
CA LYS A 538 -2.38 -1.55 11.22
C LYS A 538 -3.26 -1.35 9.99
N TRP A 539 -3.18 -0.20 9.33
CA TRP A 539 -3.90 0.07 8.08
C TRP A 539 -3.49 -0.86 6.94
N ALA A 540 -2.19 -1.12 6.80
CA ALA A 540 -1.68 -2.05 5.81
C ALA A 540 -2.26 -3.48 5.96
N MET A 541 -2.59 -3.88 7.18
CA MET A 541 -3.08 -5.22 7.48
C MET A 541 -4.60 -5.35 7.57
N GLU A 542 -5.32 -4.29 7.99
CA GLU A 542 -6.74 -4.36 8.34
C GLU A 542 -7.66 -3.55 7.41
N CYS A 543 -7.11 -2.82 6.42
CA CYS A 543 -7.93 -1.99 5.53
C CYS A 543 -8.73 -2.82 4.52
N THR A 544 -9.99 -2.41 4.27
CA THR A 544 -10.90 -2.94 3.23
C THR A 544 -10.46 -2.60 1.82
N SER A 545 -9.79 -1.45 1.63
CA SER A 545 -9.24 -1.07 0.34
C SER A 545 -7.82 -1.59 0.18
N ARG A 546 -7.61 -2.41 -0.85
CA ARG A 546 -6.28 -2.88 -1.25
C ARG A 546 -5.33 -1.72 -1.56
N HIS A 547 -5.83 -0.67 -2.24
CA HIS A 547 -5.02 0.47 -2.62
C HIS A 547 -4.46 1.20 -1.39
N LEU A 548 -5.36 1.52 -0.43
CA LEU A 548 -4.97 2.16 0.83
C LEU A 548 -3.97 1.26 1.58
N ALA A 549 -4.23 -0.04 1.68
CA ALA A 549 -3.31 -0.99 2.31
C ALA A 549 -1.90 -0.99 1.67
N CYS A 550 -1.81 -0.94 0.34
CA CYS A 550 -0.54 -0.82 -0.38
C CYS A 550 0.17 0.51 -0.06
N ARG A 551 -0.53 1.65 -0.08
CA ARG A 551 0.03 2.95 0.32
C ARG A 551 0.51 2.92 1.77
N SER A 552 -0.21 2.25 2.66
CA SER A 552 0.18 2.09 4.06
C SER A 552 1.48 1.29 4.23
N HIS A 553 1.67 0.23 3.43
CA HIS A 553 2.96 -0.48 3.37
C HIS A 553 4.11 0.42 2.91
N GLN A 554 3.88 1.25 1.89
CA GLN A 554 4.87 2.21 1.38
C GLN A 554 5.25 3.25 2.44
N ILE A 555 4.26 3.80 3.17
CA ILE A 555 4.48 4.71 4.30
C ILE A 555 5.31 4.02 5.39
N TYR A 556 4.93 2.81 5.82
CA TYR A 556 5.68 2.05 6.83
C TYR A 556 7.16 1.88 6.45
N ARG A 557 7.44 1.49 5.20
CA ARG A 557 8.81 1.31 4.71
C ARG A 557 9.61 2.60 4.68
N SER A 558 8.97 3.74 4.47
CA SER A 558 9.63 5.04 4.56
C SER A 558 9.98 5.37 6.01
N LEU A 559 9.04 5.16 6.95
CA LEU A 559 9.21 5.52 8.37
C LEU A 559 10.30 4.70 9.07
N ARG A 560 10.45 3.42 8.68
CA ARG A 560 11.42 2.46 9.24
C ARG A 560 11.34 2.35 10.78
N PRO A 561 10.15 2.10 11.37
CA PRO A 561 10.01 1.94 12.82
C PRO A 561 10.71 0.67 13.33
N GLY A 562 10.87 0.58 14.66
CA GLY A 562 11.38 -0.59 15.36
C GLY A 562 10.55 -1.85 15.10
N VAL A 563 11.23 -2.99 14.97
CA VAL A 563 10.56 -4.24 14.60
C VAL A 563 10.14 -5.07 15.81
N THR A 564 8.85 -5.42 15.86
CA THR A 564 8.27 -6.28 16.88
C THR A 564 7.98 -7.69 16.34
N ASN A 565 7.98 -8.70 17.21
CA ASN A 565 7.68 -10.08 16.81
C ASN A 565 6.25 -10.22 16.28
N ASP A 566 5.31 -9.51 16.91
CA ASP A 566 3.90 -9.47 16.51
C ASP A 566 3.70 -8.89 15.10
N ALA A 567 4.46 -7.86 14.72
CA ALA A 567 4.45 -7.31 13.36
C ALA A 567 4.88 -8.36 12.32
N CYS A 568 6.01 -9.06 12.55
CA CYS A 568 6.48 -10.12 11.64
C CYS A 568 5.45 -11.24 11.50
N VAL A 569 4.90 -11.70 12.62
CA VAL A 569 3.94 -12.81 12.68
C VAL A 569 2.59 -12.42 12.03
N SER A 570 2.16 -11.16 12.17
CA SER A 570 0.95 -10.66 11.53
C SER A 570 1.12 -10.54 10.00
N LEU A 571 2.26 -10.03 9.52
CA LEU A 571 2.57 -9.97 8.09
C LEU A 571 2.68 -11.36 7.45
N LEU A 572 3.33 -12.32 8.12
CA LEU A 572 3.38 -13.71 7.66
C LEU A 572 1.97 -14.34 7.61
N ARG A 573 1.05 -13.96 8.52
CA ARG A 573 -0.37 -14.37 8.42
C ARG A 573 -1.10 -13.70 7.27
N CYS A 574 -0.85 -12.42 6.99
CA CYS A 574 -1.39 -11.77 5.80
C CYS A 574 -0.95 -12.52 4.54
N LEU A 575 0.34 -12.88 4.43
CA LEU A 575 0.86 -13.69 3.32
C LEU A 575 0.14 -15.05 3.23
N HIS A 576 0.02 -15.77 4.34
CA HIS A 576 -0.69 -17.06 4.37
C HIS A 576 -2.14 -16.94 3.89
N ARG A 577 -2.86 -15.87 4.27
CA ARG A 577 -4.23 -15.59 3.80
C ARG A 577 -4.27 -15.26 2.31
N CYS A 578 -3.39 -14.38 1.85
CA CYS A 578 -3.31 -13.99 0.43
C CYS A 578 -3.02 -15.19 -0.48
N LEU A 579 -2.17 -16.12 -0.05
CA LEU A 579 -1.87 -17.35 -0.78
C LEU A 579 -3.06 -18.32 -0.83
N GLY A 580 -4.08 -18.12 0.02
CA GLY A 580 -5.34 -18.85 -0.08
C GLY A 580 -6.15 -18.54 -1.34
N ASN A 581 -6.02 -17.32 -1.87
CA ASN A 581 -6.69 -16.88 -3.09
C ASN A 581 -5.75 -15.97 -3.93
N PRO A 582 -4.76 -16.56 -4.65
CA PRO A 582 -3.67 -15.83 -5.28
C PRO A 582 -4.06 -15.24 -6.65
N ILE A 583 -5.09 -14.37 -6.69
CA ILE A 583 -5.42 -13.60 -7.89
C ILE A 583 -4.35 -12.51 -8.16
N PRO A 584 -4.15 -12.05 -9.43
CA PRO A 584 -3.10 -11.10 -9.77
C PRO A 584 -3.05 -9.83 -8.90
N ALA A 585 -4.21 -9.26 -8.56
CA ALA A 585 -4.30 -8.09 -7.69
C ALA A 585 -3.81 -8.37 -6.25
N VAL A 586 -4.13 -9.55 -5.70
CA VAL A 586 -3.68 -10.01 -4.37
C VAL A 586 -2.20 -10.33 -4.40
N LEU A 587 -1.68 -10.89 -5.51
CA LEU A 587 -0.25 -11.10 -5.67
C LEU A 587 0.53 -9.77 -5.72
N GLY A 588 -0.03 -8.71 -6.31
CA GLY A 588 0.55 -7.37 -6.22
C GLY A 588 0.68 -6.88 -4.77
N PHE A 589 -0.34 -7.13 -3.94
CA PHE A 589 -0.30 -6.85 -2.50
C PHE A 589 0.69 -7.76 -1.73
N VAL A 590 0.82 -9.03 -2.11
CA VAL A 590 1.87 -9.93 -1.56
C VAL A 590 3.27 -9.35 -1.77
N MET A 591 3.53 -8.70 -2.91
CA MET A 591 4.82 -8.03 -3.14
C MET A 591 5.04 -6.89 -2.13
N GLU A 592 4.02 -6.09 -1.82
CA GLU A 592 4.10 -5.03 -0.80
C GLU A 592 4.43 -5.59 0.59
N ILE A 593 3.84 -6.74 0.97
CA ILE A 593 4.18 -7.40 2.24
C ILE A 593 5.63 -7.89 2.23
N LEU A 594 6.09 -8.54 1.16
CA LEU A 594 7.46 -9.07 1.06
C LEU A 594 8.50 -7.94 1.10
N LEU A 595 8.28 -6.84 0.38
CA LEU A 595 9.14 -5.65 0.43
C LEU A 595 9.13 -5.02 1.83
N THR A 596 7.99 -5.04 2.53
CA THR A 596 7.90 -4.56 3.91
C THR A 596 8.72 -5.43 4.85
N LEU A 597 8.61 -6.76 4.75
CA LEU A 597 9.45 -7.69 5.52
C LEU A 597 10.94 -7.52 5.21
N GLN A 598 11.32 -7.23 3.97
CA GLN A 598 12.71 -6.94 3.60
C GLN A 598 13.24 -5.71 4.34
N VAL A 599 12.50 -4.60 4.34
CA VAL A 599 12.87 -3.39 5.08
C VAL A 599 12.91 -3.63 6.59
N MET A 600 11.98 -4.43 7.13
CA MET A 600 12.02 -4.79 8.56
C MET A 600 13.33 -5.51 8.91
N VAL A 601 13.73 -6.52 8.13
CA VAL A 601 15.01 -7.23 8.35
C VAL A 601 16.22 -6.30 8.18
N GLU A 602 16.17 -5.34 7.25
CA GLU A 602 17.23 -4.34 7.08
C GLU A 602 17.36 -3.40 8.31
N ASN A 603 16.25 -3.09 8.97
CA ASN A 603 16.23 -2.21 10.14
C ASN A 603 16.59 -2.93 11.44
N MET A 604 16.56 -4.27 11.48
CA MET A 604 16.98 -5.04 12.65
C MET A 604 18.50 -4.97 12.86
N GLU A 605 18.91 -4.92 14.13
CA GLU A 605 20.28 -5.23 14.51
C GLU A 605 20.61 -6.69 14.13
N PRO A 606 21.76 -6.98 13.51
CA PRO A 606 22.11 -8.34 13.07
C PRO A 606 21.97 -9.39 14.17
N GLU A 607 22.39 -9.07 15.38
CA GLU A 607 22.36 -9.95 16.56
C GLU A 607 20.94 -10.31 17.00
N LYS A 608 19.94 -9.47 16.69
CA LYS A 608 18.54 -9.68 17.10
C LYS A 608 17.77 -10.55 16.11
N VAL A 609 18.22 -10.72 14.86
CA VAL A 609 17.50 -11.48 13.82
C VAL A 609 17.29 -12.94 14.23
N ILE A 610 18.22 -13.52 14.98
CA ILE A 610 18.11 -14.89 15.52
C ILE A 610 16.90 -15.10 16.44
N LEU A 611 16.35 -14.02 17.02
CA LEU A 611 15.15 -14.05 17.86
C LEU A 611 13.84 -14.16 17.05
N TYR A 612 13.92 -14.11 15.72
CA TYR A 612 12.78 -14.16 14.79
C TYR A 612 12.90 -15.35 13.82
N PRO A 613 13.03 -16.60 14.32
CA PRO A 613 13.21 -17.77 13.46
C PRO A 613 12.06 -18.00 12.47
N GLN A 614 10.86 -17.49 12.77
CA GLN A 614 9.71 -17.54 11.86
C GLN A 614 9.95 -16.81 10.54
N LEU A 615 10.85 -15.82 10.48
CA LEU A 615 11.22 -15.17 9.22
C LEU A 615 12.05 -16.09 8.34
N PHE A 616 12.98 -16.84 8.94
CA PHE A 616 13.79 -17.84 8.24
C PHE A 616 12.90 -18.95 7.68
N TRP A 617 12.12 -19.61 8.55
CA TRP A 617 11.26 -20.72 8.13
C TRP A 617 10.08 -20.27 7.26
N GLY A 618 9.58 -19.05 7.46
CA GLY A 618 8.58 -18.44 6.58
C GLY A 618 9.10 -18.25 5.15
N CYS A 619 10.36 -17.83 4.99
CA CYS A 619 11.00 -17.79 3.67
C CYS A 619 11.13 -19.20 3.06
N VAL A 620 11.64 -20.17 3.83
CA VAL A 620 11.79 -21.56 3.37
C VAL A 620 10.44 -22.11 2.89
N ALA A 621 9.37 -21.91 3.65
CA ALA A 621 8.01 -22.30 3.26
C ALA A 621 7.59 -21.65 1.94
N MET A 622 7.83 -20.33 1.78
CA MET A 622 7.46 -19.58 0.58
C MET A 622 8.32 -19.88 -0.65
N MET A 623 9.53 -20.42 -0.50
CA MET A 623 10.37 -20.82 -1.65
C MET A 623 9.77 -21.98 -2.46
N HIS A 624 8.79 -22.71 -1.91
CA HIS A 624 8.06 -23.73 -2.66
C HIS A 624 7.12 -23.15 -3.72
N THR A 625 6.81 -21.85 -3.68
CA THR A 625 5.90 -21.19 -4.61
C THR A 625 6.34 -21.33 -6.08
N ASP A 626 5.36 -21.40 -6.98
CA ASP A 626 5.57 -21.40 -8.44
C ASP A 626 5.34 -20.01 -9.06
N PHE A 627 4.95 -19.01 -8.25
CA PHE A 627 4.84 -17.63 -8.70
C PHE A 627 6.24 -17.00 -8.77
N VAL A 628 6.87 -17.00 -9.95
CA VAL A 628 8.30 -16.66 -10.12
C VAL A 628 8.72 -15.31 -9.53
N HIS A 629 7.90 -14.25 -9.68
CA HIS A 629 8.24 -12.93 -9.13
C HIS A 629 8.12 -12.89 -7.60
N VAL A 630 7.11 -13.57 -7.03
CA VAL A 630 6.97 -13.74 -5.57
C VAL A 630 8.17 -14.54 -5.06
N TYR A 631 8.53 -15.63 -5.74
CA TYR A 631 9.72 -16.43 -5.44
C TYR A 631 11.00 -15.58 -5.45
N CYS A 632 11.20 -14.71 -6.43
CA CYS A 632 12.35 -13.80 -6.47
C CYS A 632 12.43 -12.91 -5.21
N GLN A 633 11.29 -12.32 -4.79
CA GLN A 633 11.26 -11.48 -3.59
C GLN A 633 11.44 -12.28 -2.30
N VAL A 634 11.01 -13.53 -2.27
CA VAL A 634 11.28 -14.45 -1.15
C VAL A 634 12.77 -14.79 -1.07
N LEU A 635 13.43 -15.04 -2.20
CA LEU A 635 14.88 -15.26 -2.23
C LEU A 635 15.64 -14.01 -1.74
N GLU A 636 15.20 -12.82 -2.14
CA GLU A 636 15.85 -11.55 -1.75
C GLU A 636 15.56 -11.18 -0.28
N LEU A 637 14.40 -11.59 0.26
CA LEU A 637 14.13 -11.56 1.71
C LEU A 637 15.01 -12.55 2.47
N PHE A 638 15.10 -13.78 1.99
CA PHE A 638 15.94 -14.80 2.62
C PHE A 638 17.42 -14.41 2.61
N ARG A 639 17.90 -13.83 1.50
CA ARG A 639 19.27 -13.28 1.40
C ARG A 639 19.56 -12.29 2.52
N ARG A 640 18.65 -11.36 2.78
CA ARG A 640 18.79 -10.39 3.87
C ARG A 640 18.77 -11.02 5.25
N VAL A 641 17.95 -12.06 5.44
CA VAL A 641 17.91 -12.82 6.69
C VAL A 641 19.27 -13.51 6.92
N ILE A 642 19.80 -14.21 5.92
CA ILE A 642 21.08 -14.92 6.08
C ILE A 642 22.29 -13.98 6.18
N ASP A 643 22.27 -12.81 5.52
CA ASP A 643 23.35 -11.82 5.63
C ASP A 643 23.46 -11.25 7.06
N ARG A 644 22.39 -11.37 7.86
CA ARG A 644 22.35 -10.95 9.27
C ARG A 644 22.63 -12.10 10.26
N LEU A 645 22.62 -13.35 9.80
CA LEU A 645 22.84 -14.54 10.62
C LEU A 645 24.26 -15.09 10.41
N SER A 646 24.88 -15.59 11.48
CA SER A 646 26.22 -16.17 11.41
C SER A 646 26.17 -17.70 11.40
N PHE A 647 26.43 -18.32 10.25
CA PHE A 647 26.52 -19.79 10.10
C PHE A 647 27.91 -20.37 10.37
N ARG A 648 28.78 -19.60 11.06
CA ARG A 648 30.13 -20.06 11.45
C ARG A 648 30.12 -20.90 12.73
N ASP A 649 29.09 -20.75 13.56
CA ASP A 649 28.94 -21.42 14.85
C ASP A 649 27.62 -22.20 14.91
N ARG A 650 27.60 -23.28 15.71
CA ARG A 650 26.45 -24.19 15.87
C ARG A 650 25.28 -23.56 16.61
N THR A 651 25.48 -22.43 17.28
CA THR A 651 24.41 -21.72 18.02
C THR A 651 23.25 -21.33 17.11
N THR A 652 23.53 -20.67 15.99
CA THR A 652 22.50 -20.27 15.01
C THR A 652 21.79 -21.49 14.44
N GLU A 653 22.55 -22.54 14.13
CA GLU A 653 22.01 -23.80 13.63
C GLU A 653 21.04 -24.44 14.63
N ASN A 654 21.45 -24.56 15.90
CA ASN A 654 20.64 -25.15 16.96
C ASN A 654 19.35 -24.35 17.22
N VAL A 655 19.43 -23.01 17.22
CA VAL A 655 18.24 -22.16 17.43
C VAL A 655 17.26 -22.36 16.27
N LEU A 656 17.72 -22.29 15.01
CA LEU A 656 16.85 -22.48 13.86
C LEU A 656 16.22 -23.88 13.85
N LEU A 657 17.00 -24.94 14.10
CA LEU A 657 16.48 -26.32 14.15
C LEU A 657 15.52 -26.56 15.33
N SER A 658 15.73 -25.89 16.46
CA SER A 658 14.81 -25.98 17.62
C SER A 658 13.42 -25.41 17.31
N SER A 659 13.37 -24.44 16.39
CA SER A 659 12.15 -23.77 15.92
C SER A 659 11.58 -24.34 14.61
N MET A 660 12.19 -25.42 14.09
CA MET A 660 11.74 -26.05 12.86
C MET A 660 10.29 -26.54 13.00
N PRO A 661 9.39 -26.25 12.04
CA PRO A 661 8.04 -26.79 12.06
C PRO A 661 8.08 -28.33 11.98
N ARG A 662 7.45 -29.03 12.94
CA ARG A 662 7.40 -30.50 12.98
C ARG A 662 5.96 -30.99 12.84
N ASP A 663 5.80 -32.22 12.35
CA ASP A 663 4.50 -32.90 12.32
C ASP A 663 4.08 -33.34 13.73
N GLU A 664 2.83 -33.07 14.08
CA GLU A 664 2.28 -33.35 15.42
C GLU A 664 2.27 -34.85 15.78
N LEU A 665 2.35 -35.75 14.79
CA LEU A 665 2.38 -37.21 15.04
C LEU A 665 3.64 -37.67 15.80
N ASP A 666 4.75 -36.95 15.71
CA ASP A 666 6.00 -37.33 16.40
C ASP A 666 6.01 -36.95 17.90
N SER A 667 5.05 -36.12 18.34
CA SER A 667 4.95 -35.71 19.75
C SER A 667 4.19 -36.70 20.65
N SER A 668 3.59 -37.75 20.07
CA SER A 668 2.75 -38.70 20.81
C SER A 668 3.49 -39.86 21.49
N VAL A 669 4.83 -39.92 21.42
CA VAL A 669 5.62 -41.05 21.94
C VAL A 669 6.45 -40.72 23.21
N SER A 670 6.46 -39.49 23.70
CA SER A 670 7.19 -39.18 24.94
C SER A 670 6.57 -38.05 25.74
N ASP A 671 5.56 -38.40 26.55
CA ASP A 671 5.34 -37.94 27.94
C ASP A 671 3.85 -38.04 28.29
N SER A 672 3.46 -39.24 28.72
CA SER A 672 2.21 -39.46 29.45
C SER A 672 2.56 -39.73 30.90
N SER A 673 2.56 -38.68 31.72
CA SER A 673 2.16 -38.77 33.13
C SER A 673 1.84 -37.39 33.68
N ASP A 674 0.55 -37.21 33.96
CA ASP A 674 -0.02 -36.31 34.96
C ASP A 674 -0.13 -34.82 34.65
N PHE A 675 -1.30 -34.41 34.15
CA PHE A 675 -2.22 -33.52 34.87
C PHE A 675 -3.54 -33.38 34.08
N GLN A 676 -4.48 -34.28 34.34
CA GLN A 676 -5.89 -34.03 34.02
C GLN A 676 -6.48 -33.07 35.04
N ARG A 677 -6.94 -31.89 34.59
CA ARG A 677 -8.14 -31.26 35.17
C ARG A 677 -8.76 -30.21 34.25
N LEU A 678 -9.91 -30.61 33.70
CA LEU A 678 -11.13 -29.85 33.53
C LEU A 678 -11.10 -28.60 32.64
N GLU A 679 -11.39 -28.80 31.35
CA GLU A 679 -12.51 -28.10 30.70
C GLU A 679 -12.91 -28.84 29.42
N SER A 680 -14.16 -29.33 29.44
CA SER A 680 -14.74 -30.14 28.39
C SER A 680 -15.59 -29.29 27.46
N ARG A 681 -15.48 -29.62 26.16
CA ARG A 681 -16.58 -29.76 25.19
C ARG A 681 -16.77 -28.60 24.19
N ASN A 682 -16.03 -28.70 23.09
CA ASN A 682 -16.58 -28.58 21.73
C ASN A 682 -15.81 -29.57 20.85
N ALA A 683 -16.43 -30.73 20.59
CA ALA A 683 -15.87 -31.77 19.74
C ALA A 683 -15.92 -31.30 18.28
N CYS A 684 -14.75 -31.09 17.69
CA CYS A 684 -14.59 -30.96 16.25
C CYS A 684 -14.37 -32.36 15.68
N GLU A 685 -15.17 -32.73 14.69
CA GLU A 685 -15.05 -33.97 13.93
C GLU A 685 -13.67 -34.06 13.22
N PRO A 686 -13.15 -35.26 12.93
CA PRO A 686 -11.87 -35.42 12.26
C PRO A 686 -12.03 -35.09 10.77
N SER A 687 -11.56 -33.91 10.35
CA SER A 687 -11.56 -33.52 8.93
C SER A 687 -10.43 -34.19 8.16
N ALA A 688 -10.79 -34.65 6.96
CA ALA A 688 -9.96 -35.40 6.04
C ALA A 688 -8.88 -34.53 5.37
N SER A 689 -7.60 -34.88 5.54
CA SER A 689 -6.61 -34.91 4.45
C SER A 689 -5.31 -35.53 4.97
N ASN A 690 -5.00 -36.76 4.53
CA ASN A 690 -3.66 -37.35 4.67
C ASN A 690 -2.67 -36.66 3.70
N ALA A 691 -2.54 -35.34 3.77
CA ALA A 691 -1.50 -34.62 3.06
C ALA A 691 -0.19 -34.78 3.86
N LYS A 692 0.70 -35.66 3.39
CA LYS A 692 2.04 -35.82 4.00
C LYS A 692 2.76 -34.48 3.98
N PHE A 693 3.24 -34.05 5.14
CA PHE A 693 4.09 -32.87 5.24
C PHE A 693 5.36 -33.08 4.40
N PRO A 694 5.73 -32.13 3.52
CA PRO A 694 6.94 -32.26 2.73
C PRO A 694 8.16 -32.47 3.63
N VAL A 695 8.97 -33.47 3.31
CA VAL A 695 10.24 -33.69 4.00
C VAL A 695 11.18 -32.53 3.69
N PHE A 696 11.77 -31.93 4.71
CA PHE A 696 12.75 -30.86 4.53
C PHE A 696 14.10 -31.46 4.11
N GLU A 697 14.43 -31.31 2.82
CA GLU A 697 15.70 -31.79 2.23
C GLU A 697 16.83 -30.74 2.33
N GLY A 698 16.55 -29.57 2.89
CA GLY A 698 17.47 -28.43 3.00
C GLY A 698 17.09 -27.24 2.12
N VAL A 699 17.74 -26.11 2.37
CA VAL A 699 17.50 -24.86 1.61
C VAL A 699 18.08 -24.90 0.20
N GLN A 700 19.23 -25.53 -0.01
CA GLN A 700 19.94 -25.50 -1.30
C GLN A 700 19.11 -26.04 -2.48
N PRO A 701 18.39 -27.18 -2.38
CA PRO A 701 17.52 -27.64 -3.46
C PRO A 701 16.45 -26.60 -3.85
N LEU A 702 15.90 -25.88 -2.88
CA LEU A 702 14.90 -24.82 -3.11
C LEU A 702 15.49 -23.61 -3.84
N VAL A 703 16.77 -23.29 -3.62
CA VAL A 703 17.47 -22.22 -4.34
C VAL A 703 17.89 -22.66 -5.74
N LEU A 704 18.34 -23.93 -5.89
CA LEU A 704 18.70 -24.52 -7.19
C LEU A 704 17.51 -24.56 -8.16
N LYS A 705 16.27 -24.72 -7.65
CA LYS A 705 15.04 -24.55 -8.44
C LYS A 705 15.03 -23.22 -9.20
N GLY A 706 15.49 -22.13 -8.58
CA GLY A 706 15.47 -20.81 -9.19
C GLY A 706 16.47 -20.62 -10.33
N LEU A 707 17.45 -21.52 -10.50
CA LEU A 707 18.34 -21.51 -11.67
C LEU A 707 17.63 -21.98 -12.95
N THR A 708 16.51 -22.69 -12.84
CA THR A 708 15.73 -23.19 -13.99
C THR A 708 14.73 -22.16 -14.53
N SER A 709 14.92 -20.87 -14.25
CA SER A 709 14.11 -19.77 -14.77
C SER A 709 14.98 -18.54 -15.00
N THR A 710 14.81 -17.88 -16.15
CA THR A 710 15.54 -16.66 -16.51
C THR A 710 15.27 -15.49 -15.57
N VAL A 711 14.09 -15.42 -14.95
CA VAL A 711 13.69 -14.32 -14.07
C VAL A 711 14.34 -14.45 -12.68
N SER A 712 14.36 -15.64 -12.10
CA SER A 712 14.95 -15.87 -10.77
C SER A 712 16.44 -16.14 -10.78
N HIS A 713 17.01 -16.44 -11.96
CA HIS A 713 18.40 -16.85 -12.13
C HIS A 713 19.41 -15.99 -11.36
N GLY A 714 19.35 -14.66 -11.54
CA GLY A 714 20.31 -13.74 -10.94
C GLY A 714 20.29 -13.75 -9.40
N VAL A 715 19.10 -13.74 -8.80
CA VAL A 715 18.94 -13.77 -7.34
C VAL A 715 19.34 -15.14 -6.77
N SER A 716 19.03 -16.24 -7.48
CA SER A 716 19.46 -17.59 -7.10
C SER A 716 20.99 -17.75 -7.09
N VAL A 717 21.70 -17.22 -8.09
CA VAL A 717 23.17 -17.25 -8.12
C VAL A 717 23.75 -16.43 -6.97
N GLU A 718 23.23 -15.24 -6.69
CA GLU A 718 23.64 -14.45 -5.52
C GLU A 718 23.45 -15.25 -4.22
N LEU A 719 22.29 -15.85 -4.03
CA LEU A 719 22.00 -16.61 -2.82
C LEU A 719 22.90 -17.85 -2.68
N LEU A 720 23.10 -18.62 -3.76
CA LEU A 720 24.04 -19.75 -3.79
C LEU A 720 25.47 -19.30 -3.45
N SER A 721 25.88 -18.14 -3.96
CA SER A 721 27.19 -17.55 -3.63
C SER A 721 27.33 -17.32 -2.11
N ARG A 722 26.26 -16.84 -1.46
CA ARG A 722 26.23 -16.59 0.00
C ARG A 722 26.22 -17.86 0.85
N ILE A 723 25.52 -18.90 0.40
CA ILE A 723 25.46 -20.20 1.12
C ILE A 723 26.58 -21.18 0.74
N THR A 724 27.64 -20.69 0.06
CA THR A 724 28.88 -21.45 -0.20
C THR A 724 29.71 -21.54 1.09
N VAL A 725 29.18 -22.23 2.09
CA VAL A 725 29.77 -22.39 3.42
C VAL A 725 29.93 -23.88 3.75
N PRO A 726 31.07 -24.30 4.33
CA PRO A 726 31.33 -25.72 4.61
C PRO A 726 30.52 -26.30 5.78
N SER A 727 29.90 -25.45 6.60
CA SER A 727 29.13 -25.81 7.79
C SER A 727 27.62 -25.86 7.53
N CYS A 728 26.86 -26.31 8.53
CA CYS A 728 25.38 -26.29 8.59
C CYS A 728 24.67 -27.12 7.52
N ASP A 729 25.15 -28.35 7.27
CA ASP A 729 24.50 -29.29 6.34
C ASP A 729 23.04 -29.59 6.75
N SER A 730 22.75 -29.69 8.05
CA SER A 730 21.37 -29.90 8.56
C SER A 730 20.34 -28.84 8.11
N ILE A 731 20.81 -27.64 7.76
CA ILE A 731 19.96 -26.52 7.29
C ILE A 731 20.01 -26.42 5.77
N PHE A 732 21.20 -26.47 5.18
CA PHE A 732 21.37 -26.15 3.77
C PHE A 732 21.17 -27.37 2.85
N GLY A 733 21.34 -28.59 3.33
CA GLY A 733 21.08 -29.81 2.57
C GLY A 733 21.99 -30.97 2.95
N ASP A 734 21.66 -32.16 2.46
CA ASP A 734 22.34 -33.41 2.79
C ASP A 734 23.88 -33.34 2.63
N ALA A 735 24.60 -33.75 3.68
CA ALA A 735 26.06 -33.65 3.76
C ALA A 735 26.78 -34.43 2.66
N GLU A 736 26.20 -35.51 2.13
CA GLU A 736 26.81 -36.31 1.06
C GLU A 736 26.70 -35.63 -0.31
N THR A 737 25.54 -35.06 -0.61
CA THR A 737 25.19 -34.56 -1.95
C THR A 737 25.28 -33.04 -2.13
N ARG A 738 25.29 -32.27 -1.04
CA ARG A 738 25.24 -30.80 -1.08
C ARG A 738 26.40 -30.18 -1.88
N LEU A 739 27.65 -30.61 -1.66
CA LEU A 739 28.81 -30.04 -2.38
C LEU A 739 28.74 -30.35 -3.89
N LEU A 740 28.37 -31.59 -4.25
CA LEU A 740 28.17 -32.00 -5.63
C LEU A 740 27.12 -31.12 -6.33
N MET A 741 25.96 -30.97 -5.70
CA MET A 741 24.86 -30.17 -6.28
C MET A 741 25.19 -28.67 -6.30
N HIS A 742 25.97 -28.17 -5.33
CA HIS A 742 26.46 -26.79 -5.33
C HIS A 742 27.35 -26.52 -6.53
N ILE A 743 28.32 -27.40 -6.78
CA ILE A 743 29.22 -27.31 -7.92
C ILE A 743 28.44 -27.47 -9.21
N THR A 744 27.55 -28.47 -9.30
CA THR A 744 26.75 -28.74 -10.50
C THR A 744 25.87 -27.55 -10.90
N GLY A 745 25.29 -26.84 -9.92
CA GLY A 745 24.46 -25.66 -10.17
C GLY A 745 25.25 -24.39 -10.53
N LEU A 746 26.42 -24.16 -9.92
CA LEU A 746 27.22 -22.95 -10.14
C LEU A 746 28.26 -23.07 -11.26
N LEU A 747 28.70 -24.28 -11.61
CA LEU A 747 29.72 -24.48 -12.64
C LEU A 747 29.31 -23.95 -14.02
N PRO A 748 28.07 -24.09 -14.51
CA PRO A 748 27.63 -23.44 -15.74
C PRO A 748 27.84 -21.91 -15.71
N TRP A 749 27.52 -21.26 -14.58
CA TRP A 749 27.73 -19.84 -14.39
C TRP A 749 29.22 -19.48 -14.39
N LEU A 750 30.07 -20.22 -13.66
CA LEU A 750 31.52 -19.99 -13.63
C LEU A 750 32.17 -20.16 -15.01
N CYS A 751 31.74 -21.16 -15.78
CA CYS A 751 32.20 -21.36 -17.15
C CYS A 751 31.81 -20.20 -18.07
N LEU A 752 30.58 -19.66 -17.93
CA LEU A 752 30.15 -18.51 -18.73
C LEU A 752 31.08 -17.30 -18.53
N GLN A 753 31.58 -17.08 -17.30
CA GLN A 753 32.51 -15.98 -16.99
C GLN A 753 33.90 -16.14 -17.61
N LEU A 754 34.25 -17.31 -18.16
CA LEU A 754 35.49 -17.54 -18.92
C LEU A 754 35.34 -17.26 -20.42
N SER A 755 34.11 -17.23 -20.93
CA SER A 755 33.83 -17.12 -22.37
C SER A 755 33.79 -15.68 -22.91
N GLN A 756 33.87 -14.67 -22.04
CA GLN A 756 33.72 -13.28 -22.43
C GLN A 756 35.10 -12.63 -22.61
N ASP A 757 35.52 -12.43 -23.87
CA ASP A 757 36.77 -11.76 -24.20
C ASP A 757 36.78 -10.32 -23.68
N ALA A 758 37.81 -10.00 -22.89
CA ALA A 758 38.02 -8.71 -22.26
C ALA A 758 38.23 -7.59 -23.29
N VAL A 759 37.15 -6.91 -23.70
CA VAL A 759 37.26 -5.62 -24.41
C VAL A 759 37.68 -4.55 -23.40
N MET A 760 38.89 -4.03 -23.63
CA MET A 760 39.59 -3.03 -22.81
C MET A 760 38.82 -1.71 -22.70
N GLY A 761 38.32 -1.37 -21.50
CA GLY A 761 37.74 -0.07 -21.18
C GLY A 761 37.13 -0.04 -19.78
N PHE A 762 37.45 1.00 -18.99
CA PHE A 762 37.07 1.27 -17.60
C PHE A 762 35.91 0.45 -16.99
N MET A 763 36.20 -0.26 -15.88
CA MET A 763 35.26 -0.84 -14.88
C MET A 763 33.83 -1.08 -15.39
N SER A 764 33.66 -2.04 -16.30
CA SER A 764 32.36 -2.45 -16.80
C SER A 764 31.64 -3.40 -15.82
N PRO A 765 30.29 -3.49 -15.83
CA PRO A 765 29.51 -4.42 -15.00
C PRO A 765 29.94 -5.90 -15.12
N LEU A 766 30.56 -6.25 -16.26
CA LEU A 766 31.07 -7.59 -16.56
C LEU A 766 32.29 -7.96 -15.71
N GLN A 767 33.19 -7.00 -15.45
CA GLN A 767 34.37 -7.23 -14.61
C GLN A 767 33.98 -7.52 -13.15
N GLN A 768 32.88 -6.92 -12.68
CA GLN A 768 32.34 -7.17 -11.34
C GLN A 768 31.79 -8.60 -11.21
N GLN A 769 31.16 -9.15 -12.26
CA GLN A 769 30.68 -10.54 -12.26
C GLN A 769 31.83 -11.54 -12.27
N HIS A 770 32.89 -11.30 -13.04
CA HIS A 770 34.08 -12.15 -13.04
C HIS A 770 34.80 -12.13 -11.67
N HIS A 771 34.96 -10.95 -11.06
CA HIS A 771 35.57 -10.85 -9.73
C HIS A 771 34.77 -11.62 -8.66
N LYS A 772 33.44 -11.55 -8.74
CA LYS A 772 32.54 -12.35 -7.90
C LYS A 772 32.72 -13.85 -8.15
N ALA A 773 32.82 -14.27 -9.41
CA ALA A 773 33.07 -15.67 -9.77
C ALA A 773 34.39 -16.19 -9.18
N CYS A 774 35.46 -15.39 -9.21
CA CYS A 774 36.72 -15.75 -8.54
C CYS A 774 36.55 -15.93 -7.02
N SER A 775 35.81 -15.02 -6.37
CA SER A 775 35.52 -15.15 -4.94
C SER A 775 34.69 -16.41 -4.61
N VAL A 776 33.70 -16.73 -5.44
CA VAL A 776 32.86 -17.92 -5.26
C VAL A 776 33.69 -19.20 -5.47
N ALA A 777 34.54 -19.24 -6.50
CA ALA A 777 35.45 -20.36 -6.75
C ALA A 777 36.43 -20.56 -5.58
N ALA A 778 36.98 -19.48 -5.00
CA ALA A 778 37.82 -19.56 -3.81
C ALA A 778 37.05 -20.16 -2.62
N ASN A 779 35.79 -19.77 -2.40
CA ASN A 779 34.96 -20.33 -1.34
C ASN A 779 34.64 -21.82 -1.57
N ILE A 780 34.37 -22.22 -2.83
CA ILE A 780 34.21 -23.64 -3.19
C ILE A 780 35.50 -24.41 -2.89
N ALA A 781 36.67 -23.86 -3.19
CA ALA A 781 37.94 -24.52 -2.90
C ALA A 781 38.17 -24.72 -1.39
N VAL A 782 37.85 -23.71 -0.56
CA VAL A 782 37.89 -23.85 0.90
C VAL A 782 36.92 -24.94 1.38
N TRP A 783 35.74 -25.03 0.78
CA TRP A 783 34.79 -26.10 1.09
C TRP A 783 35.33 -27.49 0.69
N CYS A 784 35.92 -27.63 -0.49
CA CYS A 784 36.59 -28.86 -0.92
C CYS A 784 37.70 -29.28 0.06
N GLN A 785 38.54 -28.34 0.52
CA GLN A 785 39.57 -28.62 1.55
C GLN A 785 38.96 -29.12 2.85
N SER A 786 37.85 -28.53 3.30
CA SER A 786 37.17 -28.98 4.53
C SER A 786 36.61 -30.40 4.44
N LYS A 787 36.32 -30.88 3.22
CA LYS A 787 35.90 -32.26 2.93
C LYS A 787 37.04 -33.17 2.46
N SER A 788 38.30 -32.77 2.65
CA SER A 788 39.50 -33.52 2.21
C SER A 788 39.58 -33.82 0.70
N MET A 789 38.99 -32.96 -0.13
CA MET A 789 39.03 -33.07 -1.60
C MET A 789 40.08 -32.10 -2.19
N ASP A 790 41.35 -32.35 -1.90
CA ASP A 790 42.44 -31.41 -2.17
C ASP A 790 42.63 -31.15 -3.67
N GLU A 791 42.55 -32.18 -4.52
CA GLU A 791 42.69 -32.03 -5.97
C GLU A 791 41.63 -31.09 -6.54
N LEU A 792 40.37 -31.27 -6.15
CA LEU A 792 39.27 -30.40 -6.58
C LEU A 792 39.43 -28.97 -6.06
N ALA A 793 39.95 -28.81 -4.83
CA ALA A 793 40.27 -27.51 -4.28
C ALA A 793 41.36 -26.79 -5.09
N THR A 794 42.40 -27.49 -5.54
CA THR A 794 43.46 -26.87 -6.34
C THR A 794 42.93 -26.32 -7.67
N VAL A 795 42.00 -27.02 -8.33
CA VAL A 795 41.39 -26.59 -9.59
C VAL A 795 40.58 -25.30 -9.40
N PHE A 796 39.72 -25.25 -8.37
CA PHE A 796 38.94 -24.04 -8.08
C PHE A 796 39.81 -22.87 -7.57
N MET A 797 40.91 -23.15 -6.86
CA MET A 797 41.91 -22.12 -6.54
C MET A 797 42.60 -21.58 -7.79
N ALA A 798 42.98 -22.44 -8.75
CA ALA A 798 43.58 -22.03 -10.02
C ALA A 798 42.62 -21.16 -10.84
N TYR A 799 41.32 -21.50 -10.85
CA TYR A 799 40.28 -20.63 -11.42
C TYR A 799 40.27 -19.26 -10.74
N SER A 800 40.24 -19.21 -9.40
CA SER A 800 40.16 -17.95 -8.64
C SER A 800 41.35 -17.00 -8.88
N ARG A 801 42.51 -17.57 -9.23
CA ARG A 801 43.76 -16.85 -9.57
C ARG A 801 43.83 -16.42 -11.04
N GLY A 802 42.86 -16.82 -11.86
CA GLY A 802 42.84 -16.53 -13.30
C GLY A 802 43.78 -17.39 -14.14
N GLU A 803 44.23 -18.53 -13.62
CA GLU A 803 45.13 -19.47 -14.32
C GLU A 803 44.37 -20.24 -15.42
N ILE A 804 43.07 -20.50 -15.21
CA ILE A 804 42.19 -21.19 -16.16
C ILE A 804 41.46 -20.16 -17.03
N LYS A 805 41.70 -20.18 -18.34
CA LYS A 805 41.15 -19.19 -19.30
C LYS A 805 40.12 -19.74 -20.29
N ARG A 806 39.94 -21.07 -20.35
CA ARG A 806 39.06 -21.74 -21.31
C ARG A 806 38.11 -22.68 -20.59
N ILE A 807 36.87 -22.78 -21.10
CA ILE A 807 35.83 -23.64 -20.54
C ILE A 807 36.26 -25.11 -20.60
N GLU A 808 36.82 -25.54 -21.73
CA GLU A 808 37.22 -26.93 -21.94
C GLU A 808 38.29 -27.37 -20.94
N ASN A 809 39.23 -26.47 -20.61
CA ASN A 809 40.28 -26.75 -19.62
C ASN A 809 39.69 -26.91 -18.22
N LEU A 810 38.74 -26.06 -17.83
CA LEU A 810 38.07 -26.17 -16.53
C LEU A 810 37.31 -27.50 -16.42
N LEU A 811 36.51 -27.81 -17.44
CA LEU A 811 35.68 -29.01 -17.45
C LEU A 811 36.52 -30.29 -17.48
N ALA A 812 37.61 -30.33 -18.24
CA ALA A 812 38.52 -31.46 -18.28
C ALA A 812 39.22 -31.74 -16.94
N CYS A 813 39.47 -30.71 -16.12
CA CYS A 813 40.03 -30.88 -14.78
C CYS A 813 38.97 -31.25 -13.74
N VAL A 814 37.76 -30.69 -13.83
CA VAL A 814 36.69 -30.89 -12.84
C VAL A 814 35.93 -32.20 -13.04
N SER A 815 35.59 -32.57 -14.28
CA SER A 815 34.76 -33.75 -14.56
C SER A 815 35.31 -35.08 -14.03
N PRO A 816 36.61 -35.44 -14.19
CA PRO A 816 37.10 -36.73 -13.66
C PRO A 816 37.07 -36.76 -12.13
N LEU A 817 37.34 -35.63 -11.47
CA LEU A 817 37.31 -35.53 -10.00
C LEU A 817 35.90 -35.66 -9.45
N LEU A 818 34.89 -35.07 -10.11
CA LEU A 818 33.49 -35.25 -9.72
C LEU A 818 33.02 -36.70 -9.93
N CYS A 819 33.37 -37.32 -11.05
CA CYS A 819 32.96 -38.68 -11.38
C CYS A 819 33.58 -39.70 -10.41
N ASN A 820 34.86 -39.56 -10.06
CA ASN A 820 35.55 -40.47 -9.14
C ASN A 820 34.92 -40.50 -7.74
N GLU A 821 34.45 -39.36 -7.26
CA GLU A 821 34.01 -39.19 -5.87
C GLU A 821 32.53 -39.50 -5.68
N TRP A 822 31.66 -39.09 -6.62
CA TRP A 822 30.21 -39.21 -6.44
C TRP A 822 29.51 -40.21 -7.37
N PHE A 823 30.12 -40.62 -8.48
CA PHE A 823 29.44 -41.42 -9.49
C PHE A 823 29.82 -42.90 -9.37
N PRO A 824 28.88 -43.84 -9.61
CA PRO A 824 27.52 -43.67 -10.14
C PRO A 824 26.45 -43.29 -9.11
N LYS A 825 26.74 -43.35 -7.80
CA LYS A 825 25.76 -43.23 -6.70
C LYS A 825 24.81 -42.04 -6.80
N HIS A 826 25.33 -40.86 -7.17
CA HIS A 826 24.55 -39.62 -7.25
C HIS A 826 24.46 -39.03 -8.66
N SER A 827 24.79 -39.84 -9.68
CA SER A 827 24.78 -39.41 -11.09
C SER A 827 23.41 -38.89 -11.54
N THR A 828 22.32 -39.53 -11.10
CA THR A 828 20.92 -39.14 -11.35
C THR A 828 20.60 -37.72 -10.93
N LEU A 829 21.14 -37.28 -9.79
CA LEU A 829 20.88 -35.95 -9.24
C LEU A 829 21.57 -34.87 -10.09
N ALA A 830 22.83 -35.10 -10.45
CA ALA A 830 23.63 -34.18 -11.26
C ALA A 830 23.09 -34.09 -12.70
N PHE A 831 22.93 -35.23 -13.38
CA PHE A 831 22.37 -35.27 -14.74
C PHE A 831 20.94 -34.73 -14.78
N GLY A 832 20.08 -35.12 -13.83
CA GLY A 832 18.71 -34.63 -13.75
C GLY A 832 18.60 -33.12 -13.51
N HIS A 833 19.52 -32.50 -12.78
CA HIS A 833 19.55 -31.05 -12.64
C HIS A 833 20.06 -30.35 -13.90
N LEU A 834 21.15 -30.83 -14.51
CA LEU A 834 21.68 -30.28 -15.76
C LEU A 834 20.65 -30.35 -16.89
N LEU A 835 19.90 -31.45 -17.00
CA LEU A 835 18.81 -31.58 -17.97
C LEU A 835 17.68 -30.58 -17.72
N ARG A 836 17.28 -30.36 -16.46
CA ARG A 836 16.28 -29.33 -16.13
C ARG A 836 16.75 -27.91 -16.46
N LEU A 837 18.04 -27.62 -16.25
CA LEU A 837 18.65 -26.36 -16.66
C LEU A 837 18.69 -26.21 -18.19
N LEU A 838 18.94 -27.31 -18.91
CA LEU A 838 18.94 -27.31 -20.37
C LEU A 838 17.52 -27.13 -20.96
N GLU A 839 16.49 -27.66 -20.28
CA GLU A 839 15.09 -27.55 -20.74
C GLU A 839 14.47 -26.17 -20.44
N ARG A 840 14.73 -25.60 -19.26
CA ARG A 840 13.99 -24.42 -18.74
C ARG A 840 14.87 -23.23 -18.33
N GLY A 841 16.18 -23.44 -18.25
CA GLY A 841 17.13 -22.41 -17.80
C GLY A 841 17.49 -21.39 -18.88
N PRO A 842 18.43 -20.47 -18.57
CA PRO A 842 18.89 -19.45 -19.50
C PRO A 842 19.55 -20.03 -20.76
N VAL A 843 19.29 -19.40 -21.91
CA VAL A 843 19.79 -19.87 -23.23
C VAL A 843 21.31 -19.87 -23.28
N GLU A 844 21.94 -18.94 -22.56
CA GLU A 844 23.39 -18.77 -22.47
C GLU A 844 24.10 -20.00 -21.87
N TYR A 845 23.40 -20.80 -21.06
CA TYR A 845 23.97 -22.01 -20.46
C TYR A 845 23.88 -23.23 -21.34
N HIS A 846 23.06 -23.24 -22.40
CA HIS A 846 22.81 -24.47 -23.17
C HIS A 846 24.11 -25.06 -23.73
N ARG A 847 24.97 -24.23 -24.33
CA ARG A 847 26.29 -24.67 -24.82
C ARG A 847 27.18 -25.24 -23.71
N VAL A 848 27.27 -24.52 -22.59
CA VAL A 848 28.11 -24.92 -21.44
C VAL A 848 27.60 -26.22 -20.82
N ILE A 849 26.29 -26.36 -20.67
CA ILE A 849 25.66 -27.57 -20.13
C ILE A 849 25.91 -28.77 -21.04
N LEU A 850 25.81 -28.61 -22.37
CA LEU A 850 26.14 -29.69 -23.31
C LEU A 850 27.62 -30.11 -23.20
N LEU A 851 28.54 -29.16 -23.09
CA LEU A 851 29.96 -29.46 -22.86
C LEU A 851 30.19 -30.18 -21.52
N MET A 852 29.47 -29.78 -20.46
CA MET A 852 29.50 -30.45 -19.15
C MET A 852 28.95 -31.87 -19.22
N LEU A 853 27.79 -32.07 -19.87
CA LEU A 853 27.19 -33.39 -20.06
C LEU A 853 28.16 -34.32 -20.81
N LYS A 854 28.76 -33.84 -21.90
CA LYS A 854 29.79 -34.59 -22.63
C LYS A 854 30.94 -35.00 -21.72
N ALA A 855 31.51 -34.06 -20.97
CA ALA A 855 32.66 -34.30 -20.09
C ALA A 855 32.35 -35.29 -18.96
N LEU A 856 31.14 -35.25 -18.38
CA LEU A 856 30.71 -36.19 -17.34
C LEU A 856 30.41 -37.60 -17.90
N LEU A 857 29.79 -37.68 -19.08
CA LEU A 857 29.47 -38.95 -19.76
C LEU A 857 30.72 -39.74 -20.14
N GLN A 858 31.81 -39.06 -20.53
CA GLN A 858 33.08 -39.70 -20.89
C GLN A 858 33.72 -40.51 -19.76
N HIS A 859 33.40 -40.19 -18.49
CA HIS A 859 33.98 -40.83 -17.33
C HIS A 859 33.00 -41.73 -16.56
N THR A 860 31.75 -41.87 -17.02
CA THR A 860 30.71 -42.58 -16.28
C THR A 860 29.81 -43.43 -17.18
N PRO A 861 29.60 -44.73 -16.86
CA PRO A 861 28.53 -45.50 -17.49
C PRO A 861 27.16 -44.97 -17.03
N VAL A 862 26.27 -44.61 -17.95
CA VAL A 862 24.93 -44.09 -17.64
C VAL A 862 23.95 -45.24 -17.37
N ASP A 863 23.15 -45.10 -16.32
CA ASP A 863 22.05 -46.02 -16.04
C ASP A 863 21.03 -46.05 -17.18
N ALA A 864 20.59 -47.27 -17.57
CA ALA A 864 19.63 -47.49 -18.65
C ALA A 864 18.28 -46.77 -18.46
N ALA A 865 17.96 -46.30 -17.25
CA ALA A 865 16.71 -45.59 -16.93
C ALA A 865 16.72 -44.10 -17.30
N GLN A 866 17.89 -43.44 -17.37
CA GLN A 866 18.01 -42.00 -17.67
C GLN A 866 18.36 -41.71 -19.13
N SER A 867 18.88 -42.71 -19.84
CA SER A 867 19.22 -42.61 -21.25
C SER A 867 18.05 -42.15 -22.14
N PRO A 868 16.77 -42.50 -21.90
CA PRO A 868 15.68 -42.05 -22.77
C PRO A 868 15.37 -40.55 -22.61
N GLN A 869 15.45 -40.02 -21.39
CA GLN A 869 15.18 -38.60 -21.12
C GLN A 869 16.32 -37.71 -21.63
N LEU A 870 17.57 -38.12 -21.39
CA LEU A 870 18.77 -37.46 -21.91
C LEU A 870 18.76 -37.45 -23.45
N TYR A 871 18.42 -38.59 -24.08
CA TYR A 871 18.28 -38.67 -25.54
C TYR A 871 17.17 -37.76 -26.06
N ALA A 872 15.98 -37.79 -25.45
CA ALA A 872 14.83 -37.00 -25.90
C ALA A 872 15.12 -35.49 -25.88
N ILE A 873 15.69 -34.97 -24.80
CA ILE A 873 15.99 -33.54 -24.64
C ILE A 873 17.13 -33.11 -25.57
N VAL A 874 18.24 -33.88 -25.60
CA VAL A 874 19.40 -33.51 -26.41
C VAL A 874 19.12 -33.66 -27.92
N SER A 875 18.30 -34.65 -28.32
CA SER A 875 17.91 -34.82 -29.72
C SER A 875 17.11 -33.64 -30.27
N GLN A 876 16.31 -32.96 -29.44
CA GLN A 876 15.59 -31.75 -29.86
C GLN A 876 16.55 -30.58 -30.17
N LEU A 877 17.75 -30.58 -29.58
CA LEU A 877 18.77 -29.55 -29.80
C LEU A 877 19.67 -29.82 -31.00
N VAL A 878 19.56 -30.98 -31.66
CA VAL A 878 20.31 -31.29 -32.89
C VAL A 878 19.89 -30.40 -34.05
N GLU A 879 18.64 -29.93 -34.07
CA GLU A 879 18.12 -29.00 -35.08
C GLU A 879 18.47 -27.52 -34.77
N SER A 880 19.16 -27.27 -33.65
CA SER A 880 19.53 -25.93 -33.16
C SER A 880 20.95 -25.52 -33.60
N PRO A 881 21.41 -24.27 -33.36
CA PRO A 881 22.78 -23.87 -33.70
C PRO A 881 23.85 -24.56 -32.83
N LEU A 882 23.44 -25.29 -31.79
CA LEU A 882 24.30 -26.09 -30.89
C LEU A 882 24.39 -27.56 -31.33
N CYS A 883 24.13 -27.84 -32.61
CA CYS A 883 24.04 -29.21 -33.14
C CYS A 883 25.33 -30.01 -32.93
N TRP A 884 26.50 -29.39 -33.06
CA TRP A 884 27.78 -30.06 -32.87
C TRP A 884 28.01 -30.48 -31.42
N GLU A 885 27.70 -29.59 -30.47
CA GLU A 885 27.76 -29.91 -29.05
C GLU A 885 26.73 -30.99 -28.69
N ALA A 886 25.50 -30.90 -29.19
CA ALA A 886 24.45 -31.90 -28.96
C ALA A 886 24.82 -33.29 -29.53
N LEU A 887 25.33 -33.35 -30.76
CA LEU A 887 25.83 -34.58 -31.36
C LEU A 887 26.98 -35.18 -30.56
N SER A 888 27.90 -34.35 -30.06
CA SER A 888 29.02 -34.83 -29.26
C SER A 888 28.59 -35.43 -27.90
N VAL A 889 27.46 -34.98 -27.35
CA VAL A 889 26.84 -35.57 -26.16
C VAL A 889 26.19 -36.91 -26.50
N LEU A 890 25.47 -37.00 -27.62
CA LEU A 890 24.85 -38.24 -28.09
C LEU A 890 25.89 -39.31 -28.44
N GLU A 891 27.01 -38.91 -29.06
CA GLU A 891 28.16 -39.78 -29.29
C GLU A 891 28.72 -40.29 -27.97
N ALA A 892 28.98 -39.40 -27.00
CA ALA A 892 29.47 -39.80 -25.68
C ALA A 892 28.51 -40.79 -24.99
N LEU A 893 27.20 -40.55 -25.06
CA LEU A 893 26.17 -41.43 -24.51
C LEU A 893 26.22 -42.84 -25.13
N LEU A 894 26.37 -42.94 -26.46
CA LEU A 894 26.51 -44.22 -27.16
C LEU A 894 27.77 -45.00 -26.73
N HIS A 895 28.88 -44.30 -26.52
CA HIS A 895 30.13 -44.90 -26.04
C HIS A 895 30.00 -45.39 -24.58
N SER A 896 29.30 -44.64 -23.73
CA SER A 896 29.03 -45.05 -22.34
C SER A 896 28.10 -46.27 -22.27
N CYS A 897 27.08 -46.34 -23.13
CA CYS A 897 26.15 -47.49 -23.19
C CYS A 897 26.76 -48.78 -23.77
N SER A 898 27.89 -48.70 -24.49
CA SER A 898 28.59 -49.87 -25.06
C SER A 898 29.63 -50.49 -24.11
N SER A 899 29.85 -49.89 -22.93
CA SER A 899 30.78 -50.38 -21.90
C SER A 899 30.09 -51.26 -20.83
N LEU A 900 29.58 -52.44 -21.19
CA LEU A 900 29.21 -53.48 -20.22
C LEU A 900 30.41 -54.44 -19.98
N PRO A 901 30.78 -54.82 -18.74
CA PRO A 901 31.88 -55.75 -18.48
C PRO A 901 31.40 -57.23 -18.40
N GLY A 902 32.08 -58.11 -19.15
CA GLY A 902 31.99 -59.58 -19.05
C GLY A 902 32.20 -60.26 -20.42
N SER A 903 33.36 -60.82 -20.76
CA SER A 903 34.03 -61.95 -20.09
C SER A 903 35.54 -62.00 -20.41
N HIS A 904 36.30 -62.49 -19.42
CA HIS A 904 37.76 -62.56 -19.38
C HIS A 904 38.40 -63.54 -20.39
N PRO A 905 39.72 -63.41 -20.65
CA PRO A 905 40.44 -64.10 -21.71
C PRO A 905 40.96 -65.47 -21.25
N ASN A 906 41.06 -66.44 -22.16
CA ASN A 906 42.00 -67.55 -21.97
C ASN A 906 42.51 -68.14 -23.30
N GLU A 907 43.84 -68.09 -23.42
CA GLU A 907 44.79 -69.05 -24.00
C GLU A 907 44.74 -69.50 -25.48
N LEU A 908 45.94 -69.48 -26.07
CA LEU A 908 46.32 -70.05 -27.36
C LEU A 908 46.08 -71.57 -27.42
N GLY A 909 45.65 -72.07 -28.58
CA GLY A 909 45.65 -73.51 -28.89
C GLY A 909 45.17 -73.82 -30.31
N GLN A 910 45.91 -74.66 -31.01
CA GLN A 910 45.86 -74.96 -32.46
C GLN A 910 44.73 -75.95 -32.90
N PHE A 911 44.65 -76.14 -34.24
CA PHE A 911 44.06 -77.26 -35.01
C PHE A 911 42.51 -77.28 -35.17
N GLU A 912 41.86 -77.67 -36.28
CA GLU A 912 42.16 -77.95 -37.69
C GLU A 912 40.81 -78.21 -38.41
N TYR A 913 40.75 -77.97 -39.73
CA TYR A 913 39.86 -78.54 -40.78
C TYR A 913 38.31 -78.47 -40.79
N GLY A 914 37.82 -77.82 -41.87
CA GLY A 914 36.83 -78.33 -42.84
C GLY A 914 35.36 -77.88 -42.65
N LEU A 915 34.50 -77.75 -43.67
CA LEU A 915 34.57 -77.73 -45.13
C LEU A 915 33.16 -77.29 -45.62
N VAL A 916 33.10 -76.33 -46.55
CA VAL A 916 32.14 -76.12 -47.69
C VAL A 916 30.61 -76.19 -47.47
N SER A 917 29.91 -75.09 -47.82
CA SER A 917 28.94 -75.08 -48.94
C SER A 917 28.56 -73.65 -49.39
N THR A 918 28.93 -73.36 -50.64
CA THR A 918 28.53 -72.29 -51.59
C THR A 918 27.02 -72.32 -51.87
N GLU A 919 26.31 -71.22 -52.18
CA GLU A 919 26.21 -70.48 -53.47
C GLU A 919 25.56 -69.09 -53.24
N GLU A 920 26.15 -67.97 -53.72
CA GLU A 920 25.78 -67.13 -54.91
C GLU A 920 24.31 -66.66 -54.97
N LYS A 921 23.88 -65.40 -55.19
CA LYS A 921 24.37 -64.15 -55.84
C LYS A 921 23.45 -62.99 -55.33
N SER A 922 23.89 -61.74 -55.16
CA SER A 922 23.77 -60.68 -56.18
C SER A 922 24.15 -59.30 -55.59
N LEU A 923 24.48 -58.38 -56.50
CA LEU A 923 25.28 -57.16 -56.32
C LEU A 923 24.57 -55.96 -55.65
N ALA A 924 25.32 -55.31 -54.73
CA ALA A 924 25.59 -53.86 -54.59
C ALA A 924 24.42 -52.83 -54.51
N PRO A 925 24.68 -51.51 -54.28
CA PRO A 925 24.80 -50.90 -52.96
C PRO A 925 23.88 -49.66 -52.76
N GLN A 926 24.03 -48.98 -51.61
CA GLN A 926 23.61 -47.59 -51.29
C GLN A 926 22.22 -47.37 -50.67
N THR A 927 22.28 -46.90 -49.41
CA THR A 927 21.55 -45.77 -48.80
C THR A 927 20.04 -45.65 -49.02
N SER A 928 19.26 -45.71 -47.93
CA SER A 928 18.13 -44.80 -47.64
C SER A 928 17.48 -45.15 -46.29
N PHE A 929 17.96 -44.54 -45.19
CA PHE A 929 17.12 -44.36 -44.01
C PHE A 929 16.18 -43.19 -44.30
N LYS A 930 14.91 -43.49 -44.56
CA LYS A 930 13.84 -42.50 -44.63
C LYS A 930 12.74 -42.90 -43.65
N ALA A 931 12.44 -41.94 -42.78
CA ALA A 931 11.46 -41.99 -41.72
C ALA A 931 10.07 -42.46 -42.18
N ARG A 932 9.38 -43.18 -41.29
CA ARG A 932 7.92 -43.08 -41.15
C ARG A 932 7.59 -42.74 -39.70
N SER A 933 7.29 -41.47 -39.52
CA SER A 933 6.55 -40.89 -38.41
C SER A 933 5.18 -41.56 -38.25
N GLY A 934 4.87 -41.99 -37.03
CA GLY A 934 3.55 -42.36 -36.53
C GLY A 934 3.49 -42.02 -35.03
N PRO A 935 2.42 -41.40 -34.52
CA PRO A 935 2.46 -40.63 -33.27
C PRO A 935 2.28 -41.53 -32.05
N LEU A 936 3.12 -41.35 -31.02
CA LEU A 936 2.86 -41.88 -29.69
C LEU A 936 2.26 -40.77 -28.82
N GLN A 937 1.06 -41.08 -28.34
CA GLN A 937 0.16 -40.25 -27.56
C GLN A 937 0.79 -39.86 -26.22
N PHE A 938 0.93 -38.55 -25.99
CA PHE A 938 0.89 -37.97 -24.64
C PHE A 938 -0.49 -37.35 -24.45
N ALA A 939 -1.18 -37.76 -23.38
CA ALA A 939 -2.49 -37.26 -23.01
C ALA A 939 -2.36 -35.82 -22.45
N MET A 940 -2.73 -34.83 -23.26
CA MET A 940 -3.33 -33.58 -22.80
C MET A 940 -4.84 -33.66 -23.07
N GLY A 941 -5.67 -33.41 -22.07
CA GLY A 941 -7.12 -33.35 -22.21
C GLY A 941 -7.65 -31.93 -22.07
N LEU A 942 -8.23 -31.39 -23.15
CA LEU A 942 -9.33 -30.42 -23.13
C LEU A 942 -10.27 -30.69 -24.32
N GLY A 943 -11.54 -30.97 -24.01
CA GLY A 943 -12.70 -30.36 -24.69
C GLY A 943 -13.43 -31.09 -25.84
N PHE A 944 -14.59 -31.67 -25.48
CA PHE A 944 -15.88 -31.78 -26.23
C PHE A 944 -16.09 -32.77 -27.41
N GLY A 945 -17.19 -33.53 -27.32
CA GLY A 945 -17.91 -34.09 -28.48
C GLY A 945 -18.67 -35.41 -28.27
N ALA A 946 -19.90 -35.33 -27.75
CA ALA A 946 -21.05 -36.27 -27.74
C ALA A 946 -20.97 -37.69 -28.35
N GLY A 947 -21.55 -38.67 -27.63
CA GLY A 947 -22.26 -39.81 -28.26
C GLY A 947 -22.26 -41.17 -27.53
N SER A 948 -23.36 -41.46 -26.83
CA SER A 948 -23.97 -42.79 -26.55
C SER A 948 -23.24 -43.87 -25.70
N ALA A 949 -23.85 -44.15 -24.55
CA ALA A 949 -23.65 -45.23 -23.57
C ALA A 949 -24.06 -46.65 -24.10
N PRO A 950 -24.08 -47.76 -23.30
CA PRO A 950 -23.71 -47.92 -21.87
C PRO A 950 -22.86 -49.18 -21.54
N ALA A 951 -22.20 -49.19 -20.36
CA ALA A 951 -22.30 -50.23 -19.30
C ALA A 951 -21.14 -50.21 -18.28
N GLY A 952 -21.49 -50.19 -16.98
CA GLY A 952 -20.77 -50.93 -15.92
C GLY A 952 -19.74 -50.16 -15.08
N GLN A 953 -20.21 -49.52 -14.01
CA GLN A 953 -19.44 -48.78 -12.99
C GLN A 953 -18.51 -49.67 -12.12
N SER A 954 -17.32 -49.12 -11.81
CA SER A 954 -16.77 -49.12 -10.44
C SER A 954 -15.85 -47.90 -10.28
N ASN A 955 -16.28 -46.93 -9.46
CA ASN A 955 -15.64 -45.63 -9.25
C ASN A 955 -14.56 -45.70 -8.16
N ALA A 956 -13.32 -45.37 -8.51
CA ALA A 956 -12.34 -44.76 -7.61
C ALA A 956 -11.65 -43.64 -8.41
N SER A 957 -12.07 -42.39 -8.19
CA SER A 957 -11.56 -41.22 -8.87
C SER A 957 -10.27 -40.72 -8.19
N GLU A 958 -9.11 -41.10 -8.72
CA GLU A 958 -7.87 -40.36 -8.51
C GLU A 958 -7.93 -39.04 -9.29
N SER A 959 -8.29 -37.95 -8.63
CA SER A 959 -8.06 -36.58 -9.13
C SER A 959 -6.72 -36.09 -8.59
N GLY A 960 -5.63 -36.32 -9.31
CA GLY A 960 -4.33 -35.74 -8.97
C GLY A 960 -4.33 -34.22 -9.14
N LEU A 961 -3.90 -33.48 -8.11
CA LEU A 961 -3.70 -32.03 -8.18
C LEU A 961 -2.64 -31.68 -9.22
N SER A 962 -2.78 -30.54 -9.91
CA SER A 962 -1.73 -30.04 -10.80
C SER A 962 -0.45 -29.71 -10.01
N ALA A 963 0.72 -29.78 -10.64
CA ALA A 963 2.01 -29.49 -9.99
C ALA A 963 2.03 -28.09 -9.33
N ARG A 964 1.36 -27.13 -9.93
CA ARG A 964 1.22 -25.75 -9.42
C ARG A 964 0.31 -25.67 -8.19
N GLU A 965 -0.79 -26.40 -8.18
CA GLU A 965 -1.68 -26.50 -7.01
C GLU A 965 -1.00 -27.21 -5.85
N LEU A 966 -0.22 -28.26 -6.14
CA LEU A 966 0.59 -28.96 -5.14
C LEU A 966 1.67 -28.03 -4.53
N ALA A 967 2.37 -27.25 -5.35
CA ALA A 967 3.36 -26.27 -4.88
C ALA A 967 2.72 -25.19 -3.98
N LEU A 968 1.55 -24.69 -4.37
CA LEU A 968 0.78 -23.74 -3.57
C LEU A 968 0.30 -24.36 -2.26
N GLN A 969 -0.22 -25.59 -2.31
CA GLN A 969 -0.66 -26.33 -1.13
C GLN A 969 0.50 -26.55 -0.15
N ASN A 970 1.66 -26.99 -0.64
CA ASN A 970 2.87 -27.17 0.18
C ASN A 970 3.31 -25.87 0.83
N THR A 971 3.33 -24.77 0.05
CA THR A 971 3.67 -23.44 0.57
C THR A 971 2.74 -23.04 1.71
N ARG A 972 1.42 -23.22 1.55
CA ARG A 972 0.41 -22.88 2.55
C ARG A 972 0.53 -23.74 3.80
N LEU A 973 0.64 -25.06 3.65
CA LEU A 973 0.78 -26.00 4.76
C LEU A 973 2.03 -25.69 5.59
N MET A 974 3.18 -25.50 4.94
CA MET A 974 4.44 -25.14 5.60
C MET A 974 4.35 -23.80 6.34
N LEU A 975 3.86 -22.76 5.66
CA LEU A 975 3.74 -21.44 6.27
C LEU A 975 2.73 -21.44 7.43
N GLY A 976 1.64 -22.18 7.32
CA GLY A 976 0.70 -22.42 8.41
C GLY A 976 1.37 -23.04 9.64
N ARG A 977 2.17 -24.10 9.47
CA ARG A 977 2.90 -24.72 10.59
C ARG A 977 3.96 -23.79 11.21
N VAL A 978 4.63 -22.96 10.42
CA VAL A 978 5.54 -21.91 10.94
C VAL A 978 4.78 -20.95 11.86
N LEU A 979 3.55 -20.60 11.51
CA LEU A 979 2.72 -19.69 12.29
C LEU A 979 2.17 -20.38 13.55
N ASP A 980 1.81 -21.66 13.48
CA ASP A 980 1.28 -22.44 14.60
C ASP A 980 2.34 -22.76 15.67
N SER A 981 3.60 -22.94 15.26
CA SER A 981 4.73 -23.17 16.16
C SER A 981 5.17 -21.91 16.93
N CYS A 982 4.71 -20.73 16.51
CA CYS A 982 4.98 -19.48 17.22
C CYS A 982 4.05 -19.35 18.45
N PRO A 983 4.54 -18.98 19.65
CA PRO A 983 3.69 -18.82 20.85
C PRO A 983 2.66 -17.69 20.72
N LEU A 984 2.97 -16.64 19.94
CA LEU A 984 2.03 -15.58 19.56
C LEU A 984 1.11 -16.01 18.39
N GLY A 985 1.46 -17.12 17.75
CA GLY A 985 0.69 -17.91 16.78
C GLY A 985 -0.77 -18.18 17.16
N LYS A 986 -0.96 -18.54 18.43
CA LYS A 986 -2.20 -19.17 18.90
C LYS A 986 -3.16 -18.23 19.65
N ARG A 987 -2.76 -17.00 19.98
CA ARG A 987 -3.43 -16.16 21.00
C ARG A 987 -4.33 -15.02 20.51
N ARG A 988 -4.42 -14.74 19.20
CA ARG A 988 -5.16 -13.57 18.67
C ARG A 988 -6.17 -13.93 17.59
N ASP A 989 -7.31 -13.25 17.60
CA ASP A 989 -8.32 -13.33 16.54
C ASP A 989 -7.86 -12.56 15.30
N TYR A 990 -7.13 -13.22 14.41
CA TYR A 990 -6.65 -12.63 13.15
C TYR A 990 -7.73 -12.43 12.09
N ARG A 991 -9.02 -12.54 12.45
CA ARG A 991 -10.17 -12.51 11.52
C ARG A 991 -10.18 -11.27 10.64
N ARG A 992 -9.72 -10.14 11.17
CA ARG A 992 -9.71 -8.82 10.51
C ARG A 992 -8.56 -8.61 9.51
N LEU A 993 -7.59 -9.52 9.42
CA LEU A 993 -6.46 -9.34 8.49
C LEU A 993 -6.89 -9.53 7.03
N VAL A 994 -6.52 -8.58 6.19
CA VAL A 994 -6.71 -8.56 4.73
C VAL A 994 -8.18 -8.82 4.34
N PRO A 995 -9.12 -7.97 4.78
CA PRO A 995 -10.56 -8.22 4.60
C PRO A 995 -11.00 -8.25 3.12
N PHE A 996 -10.24 -7.66 2.20
CA PHE A 996 -10.48 -7.75 0.76
C PHE A 996 -10.12 -9.10 0.13
N VAL A 997 -9.43 -9.99 0.86
CA VAL A 997 -9.18 -11.36 0.40
C VAL A 997 -10.30 -12.24 0.92
N THR A 998 -11.19 -12.66 0.02
CA THR A 998 -12.19 -13.68 0.32
C THR A 998 -11.48 -15.00 0.61
N ILE A 999 -11.52 -15.42 1.87
CA ILE A 999 -11.08 -16.77 2.25
C ILE A 999 -12.19 -17.71 1.77
N THR A 1000 -11.93 -18.45 0.71
CA THR A 1000 -12.74 -19.61 0.35
C THR A 1000 -12.64 -20.62 1.50
N GLY A 1001 -13.65 -20.61 2.37
CA GLY A 1001 -13.78 -21.56 3.46
C GLY A 1001 -14.43 -22.85 2.97
N ASN A 1002 -13.81 -23.97 3.38
CA ASN A 1002 -14.22 -25.38 3.26
C ASN A 1002 -13.88 -26.10 1.94
N LEU A 1003 -12.63 -26.54 1.83
CA LEU A 1003 -12.28 -27.86 1.28
C LEU A 1003 -11.35 -28.58 2.25
#